data_AF-A0A957NIU0-F1
#
_entry.id   AF-A0A957NIU0-F1
#
_cell.length_a   1.000
_cell.length_b   1.000
_cell.length_c   1.000
_cell.angle_alpha   90.00
_cell.angle_beta   90.00
_cell.angle_gamma   90.00
#
_symmetry.space_group_name_H-M   'P 1'
#
loop_
_entity.id
_entity.type
_entity.pdbx_description
1 polymer ?
#
loop_
_entity_poly.entity_id
_entity_poly.type
_entity_poly.pdbx_seq_one_letter_code
_entity_poly.pdbx_strand_id
1 'polypeptide(L)'
;MIGNDDLRTEAARELTRLHNMNKEQALAHLKTLDPIVFEHLIALLFEQRGFAAQTVGASGDEGVDVLLRRGDRTFVVQCKRYDGSVGQPTVRDLYGTMMHNRAAEAYLVTTGMITQQAREWAFGKPIQLVDGFSLVNWIMSPQQVRAQQTARAAQPREARSSPQAAAVLADDAPRAGWGRWLWPTIVIFFIVFGVAVGLAYSTLTARWGQADASAANGSVAATQTSAAAALATPSAQSTITGTVSPEATGSVTPTPTVAATPTPCPQQVDGQFATIYSRSALGCATAPQQIVWAAWEPFERGYLLWRKDTDAAYAFYGLNGGRWYRINQTWDGGAIPDRGAPPPGLQAPERGFGYVWAASDEIFQALGWATDKEKGFCAAVQTFEQGFILQSEAVPSCTSDGLYNQATAGDWRPVQIVAYADEQWTTENPGVVESVSPADDDESAVRQRPASQGVFHALPAGGISLDGSLGDWPGAWTPVTAVIFGRGQRANMADIAGEFQTQWDGGGLYLAVRVTDERLRSGPDGTDMWQGDGLEIHFDRNLAADFDDTDLSNDDYQIGISFGADLRTIRGYRWIPYDQETALALPGAANATDTGYAIEVQIPWSVFGVSNPQSGAAYGFNLSINDNDADDPAQETVLSASPARTDHKTPTEWGTLVLE
;
A
#
# COMPACT_ATOMS: atom_id res chain seq x y z
N MET A 1 -39.56 -16.90 -11.79
CA MET A 1 -38.78 -15.95 -10.97
C MET A 1 -38.06 -16.79 -9.95
N ILE A 2 -36.73 -16.78 -9.98
CA ILE A 2 -35.88 -17.48 -9.01
C ILE A 2 -36.13 -16.82 -7.65
N GLY A 3 -36.34 -17.61 -6.59
CA GLY A 3 -36.55 -17.06 -5.25
C GLY A 3 -35.28 -16.43 -4.69
N ASN A 4 -35.42 -15.49 -3.75
CA ASN A 4 -34.28 -14.82 -3.10
C ASN A 4 -33.31 -15.82 -2.43
N ASP A 5 -33.85 -16.90 -1.85
CA ASP A 5 -33.07 -17.99 -1.24
C ASP A 5 -32.28 -18.82 -2.27
N ASP A 6 -32.81 -18.96 -3.49
CA ASP A 6 -32.13 -19.67 -4.57
C ASP A 6 -30.97 -18.82 -5.12
N LEU A 7 -31.15 -17.50 -5.27
CA LEU A 7 -30.09 -16.58 -5.71
C LEU A 7 -28.94 -16.49 -4.71
N ARG A 8 -29.25 -16.45 -3.41
CA ARG A 8 -28.26 -16.46 -2.34
C ARG A 8 -27.49 -17.77 -2.29
N THR A 9 -28.16 -18.89 -2.55
CA THR A 9 -27.50 -20.22 -2.65
C THR A 9 -26.57 -20.27 -3.85
N GLU A 10 -26.98 -19.70 -4.98
CA GLU A 10 -26.13 -19.63 -6.18
C GLU A 10 -24.91 -18.73 -5.96
N ALA A 11 -25.09 -17.56 -5.35
CA ALA A 11 -23.97 -16.68 -4.99
C ALA A 11 -22.95 -17.36 -4.06
N ALA A 12 -23.39 -18.21 -3.12
CA ALA A 12 -22.49 -18.97 -2.25
C ALA A 12 -21.69 -20.05 -3.02
N ARG A 13 -22.30 -20.68 -4.04
CA ARG A 13 -21.59 -21.60 -4.95
C ARG A 13 -20.55 -20.87 -5.78
N GLU A 14 -20.90 -19.72 -6.33
CA GLU A 14 -19.98 -18.90 -7.11
C GLU A 14 -18.82 -18.39 -6.27
N LEU A 15 -19.08 -17.95 -5.03
CA LEU A 15 -18.02 -17.60 -4.08
C LEU A 15 -17.07 -18.78 -3.81
N THR A 16 -17.60 -20.00 -3.65
CA THR A 16 -16.76 -21.21 -3.48
C THR A 16 -15.93 -21.49 -4.74
N ARG A 17 -16.49 -21.28 -5.92
CA ARG A 17 -15.80 -21.47 -7.20
C ARG A 17 -14.64 -20.47 -7.35
N LEU A 18 -14.89 -19.20 -7.01
CA LEU A 18 -13.90 -18.13 -7.09
C LEU A 18 -12.69 -18.35 -6.17
N HIS A 19 -12.87 -18.96 -4.98
CA HIS A 19 -11.74 -19.32 -4.10
C HIS A 19 -10.76 -20.34 -4.71
N ASN A 20 -11.19 -21.09 -5.72
CA ASN A 20 -10.35 -22.09 -6.40
C ASN A 20 -9.74 -21.57 -7.71
N MET A 21 -9.98 -20.30 -8.06
CA MET A 21 -9.44 -19.65 -9.25
C MET A 21 -8.22 -18.81 -8.89
N ASN A 22 -7.31 -18.58 -9.86
CA ASN A 22 -6.30 -17.54 -9.72
C ASN A 22 -6.93 -16.14 -9.89
N LYS A 23 -6.20 -15.07 -9.54
CA LYS A 23 -6.75 -13.70 -9.49
C LYS A 23 -7.34 -13.24 -10.83
N GLU A 24 -6.65 -13.54 -11.92
CA GLU A 24 -7.05 -13.18 -13.28
C GLU A 24 -8.33 -13.91 -13.71
N GLN A 25 -8.39 -15.23 -13.50
CA GLN A 25 -9.55 -16.06 -13.78
C GLN A 25 -10.75 -15.64 -12.93
N ALA A 26 -10.53 -15.30 -11.66
CA ALA A 26 -11.57 -14.83 -10.76
C ALA A 26 -12.17 -13.50 -11.24
N LEU A 27 -11.34 -12.53 -11.64
CA LEU A 27 -11.80 -11.25 -12.17
C LEU A 27 -12.59 -11.43 -13.47
N ALA A 28 -12.08 -12.24 -14.40
CA ALA A 28 -12.77 -12.58 -15.64
C ALA A 28 -14.12 -13.26 -15.37
N HIS A 29 -14.17 -14.17 -14.40
CA HIS A 29 -15.40 -14.88 -14.04
C HIS A 29 -16.44 -13.96 -13.39
N LEU A 30 -16.04 -13.06 -12.49
CA LEU A 30 -16.92 -12.06 -11.86
C LEU A 30 -17.66 -11.20 -12.90
N LYS A 31 -16.99 -10.84 -14.00
CA LYS A 31 -17.57 -10.08 -15.13
C LYS A 31 -18.65 -10.85 -15.88
N THR A 32 -18.65 -12.17 -15.81
CA THR A 32 -19.64 -13.04 -16.47
C THR A 32 -20.85 -13.39 -15.60
N LEU A 33 -20.81 -13.11 -14.29
CA LEU A 33 -21.92 -13.42 -13.38
C LEU A 33 -23.19 -12.66 -13.75
N ASP A 34 -24.34 -13.24 -13.43
CA ASP A 34 -25.60 -12.52 -13.45
C ASP A 34 -25.55 -11.33 -12.47
N PRO A 35 -26.00 -10.11 -12.85
CA PRO A 35 -25.92 -8.93 -11.99
C PRO A 35 -26.54 -9.12 -10.60
N ILE A 36 -27.68 -9.83 -10.52
CA ILE A 36 -28.38 -10.06 -9.25
C ILE A 36 -27.60 -11.06 -8.40
N VAL A 37 -27.02 -12.10 -9.03
CA VAL A 37 -26.10 -13.03 -8.34
C VAL A 37 -24.86 -12.31 -7.82
N PHE A 38 -24.34 -11.34 -8.57
CA PHE A 38 -23.22 -10.51 -8.15
C PHE A 38 -23.55 -9.68 -6.90
N GLU A 39 -24.70 -9.02 -6.85
CA GLU A 39 -25.16 -8.27 -5.67
C GLU A 39 -25.26 -9.17 -4.42
N HIS A 40 -25.81 -10.38 -4.59
CA HIS A 40 -25.85 -11.38 -3.52
C HIS A 40 -24.47 -11.86 -3.07
N LEU A 41 -23.53 -12.00 -3.99
CA LEU A 41 -22.15 -12.34 -3.68
C LEU A 41 -21.49 -11.23 -2.84
N ILE A 42 -21.70 -9.96 -3.21
CA ILE A 42 -21.21 -8.81 -2.43
C ILE A 42 -21.84 -8.80 -1.03
N ALA A 43 -23.14 -9.07 -0.91
CA ALA A 43 -23.80 -9.19 0.39
C ALA A 43 -23.15 -10.28 1.27
N LEU A 44 -22.85 -11.46 0.72
CA LEU A 44 -22.14 -12.53 1.45
C LEU A 44 -20.74 -12.11 1.91
N LEU A 45 -19.99 -11.39 1.07
CA LEU A 45 -18.66 -10.89 1.43
C LEU A 45 -18.70 -9.88 2.58
N PHE A 46 -19.71 -9.00 2.63
CA PHE A 46 -19.91 -8.09 3.76
C PHE A 46 -20.37 -8.80 5.02
N GLU A 47 -21.17 -9.86 4.90
CA GLU A 47 -21.53 -10.69 6.06
C GLU A 47 -20.34 -11.42 6.66
N GLN A 48 -19.43 -11.95 5.81
CA GLN A 48 -18.15 -12.49 6.27
C GLN A 48 -17.32 -11.44 7.02
N ARG A 49 -17.51 -10.17 6.69
CA ARG A 49 -16.87 -9.03 7.37
C ARG A 49 -17.62 -8.57 8.61
N GLY A 50 -18.70 -9.24 9.03
CA GLY A 50 -19.44 -8.90 10.25
C GLY A 50 -20.47 -7.78 10.08
N PHE A 51 -20.99 -7.59 8.87
CA PHE A 51 -22.20 -6.78 8.63
C PHE A 51 -23.44 -7.67 8.57
N ALA A 52 -24.60 -7.15 8.95
CA ALA A 52 -25.87 -7.71 8.51
C ALA A 52 -26.20 -7.12 7.14
N ALA A 53 -26.22 -7.94 6.09
CA ALA A 53 -26.45 -7.49 4.71
C ALA A 53 -27.83 -7.91 4.19
N GLN A 54 -28.48 -7.02 3.46
CA GLN A 54 -29.74 -7.30 2.77
C GLN A 54 -29.68 -6.71 1.37
N THR A 55 -29.85 -7.54 0.34
CA THR A 55 -29.99 -7.05 -1.04
C THR A 55 -31.34 -6.38 -1.24
N VAL A 56 -31.35 -5.28 -2.00
CA VAL A 56 -32.54 -4.50 -2.31
C VAL A 56 -32.96 -4.86 -3.73
N GLY A 57 -34.15 -5.41 -3.91
CA GLY A 57 -34.61 -5.89 -5.22
C GLY A 57 -34.86 -4.77 -6.23
N ALA A 58 -34.80 -5.13 -7.51
CA ALA A 58 -34.77 -4.25 -8.70
C ALA A 58 -35.93 -3.24 -8.92
N SER A 59 -36.91 -3.09 -8.02
CA SER A 59 -37.98 -2.08 -8.18
C SER A 59 -37.89 -1.00 -7.09
N GLY A 60 -37.32 0.15 -7.46
CA GLY A 60 -37.26 1.35 -6.61
C GLY A 60 -36.02 1.44 -5.70
N ASP A 61 -34.90 0.86 -6.13
CA ASP A 61 -33.65 0.78 -5.36
C ASP A 61 -32.99 2.14 -5.06
N GLU A 62 -33.39 3.22 -5.74
CA GLU A 62 -32.76 4.55 -5.63
C GLU A 62 -31.22 4.49 -5.71
N GLY A 63 -30.67 3.48 -6.40
CA GLY A 63 -29.23 3.24 -6.52
C GLY A 63 -28.55 2.46 -5.38
N VAL A 64 -29.30 1.85 -4.44
CA VAL A 64 -28.77 0.94 -3.41
C VAL A 64 -29.04 -0.50 -3.81
N ASP A 65 -27.99 -1.28 -4.04
CA ASP A 65 -28.11 -2.71 -4.35
C ASP A 65 -28.03 -3.58 -3.09
N VAL A 66 -27.27 -3.13 -2.08
CA VAL A 66 -27.17 -3.80 -0.77
C VAL A 66 -27.24 -2.79 0.37
N LEU A 67 -28.12 -3.06 1.34
CA LEU A 67 -28.19 -2.33 2.60
C LEU A 67 -27.42 -3.12 3.67
N LEU A 68 -26.49 -2.46 4.36
CA LEU A 68 -25.72 -3.06 5.45
C LEU A 68 -26.09 -2.43 6.80
N ARG A 69 -26.03 -3.23 7.86
CA ARG A 69 -26.13 -2.77 9.24
C ARG A 69 -24.99 -3.31 10.09
N ARG A 70 -24.47 -2.45 10.96
CA ARG A 70 -23.53 -2.83 12.03
C ARG A 70 -23.82 -1.94 13.24
N GLY A 71 -24.31 -2.54 14.31
CA GLY A 71 -24.84 -1.78 15.45
C GLY A 71 -26.07 -0.96 15.04
N ASP A 72 -26.06 0.32 15.38
CA ASP A 72 -27.08 1.33 15.03
C ASP A 72 -26.80 2.05 13.69
N ARG A 73 -25.63 1.81 13.08
CA ARG A 73 -25.24 2.44 11.81
C ARG A 73 -25.76 1.65 10.61
N THR A 74 -26.19 2.40 9.60
CA THR A 74 -26.62 1.89 8.30
C THR A 74 -25.62 2.31 7.23
N PHE A 75 -25.34 1.42 6.29
CA PHE A 75 -24.44 1.65 5.16
C PHE A 75 -25.15 1.23 3.88
N VAL A 76 -24.82 1.86 2.76
CA VAL A 76 -25.38 1.51 1.46
C VAL A 76 -24.26 1.03 0.54
N VAL A 77 -24.53 0.03 -0.29
CA VAL A 77 -23.60 -0.38 -1.34
C VAL A 77 -24.28 -0.35 -2.69
N GLN A 78 -23.54 0.16 -3.66
CA GLN A 78 -23.89 0.12 -5.06
C GLN A 78 -22.90 -0.79 -5.79
N CYS A 79 -23.43 -1.78 -6.48
CA CYS A 79 -22.73 -2.77 -7.26
C CYS A 79 -22.76 -2.37 -8.75
N LYS A 80 -21.60 -2.32 -9.38
CA LYS A 80 -21.46 -2.12 -10.82
C LYS A 80 -20.67 -3.26 -11.44
N ARG A 81 -21.36 -4.32 -11.87
CA ARG A 81 -20.74 -5.38 -12.68
C ARG A 81 -20.50 -4.82 -14.10
N TYR A 82 -19.28 -4.37 -14.34
CA TYR A 82 -18.89 -3.57 -15.51
C TYR A 82 -17.53 -4.02 -16.06
N ASP A 83 -17.35 -3.95 -17.38
CA ASP A 83 -16.08 -4.29 -18.04
C ASP A 83 -15.15 -3.09 -18.22
N GLY A 84 -15.69 -1.87 -18.19
CA GLY A 84 -14.93 -0.62 -18.32
C GLY A 84 -14.72 0.12 -16.99
N SER A 85 -14.48 1.43 -17.08
CA SER A 85 -14.25 2.27 -15.90
C SER A 85 -15.54 2.93 -15.37
N VAL A 86 -15.67 3.01 -14.06
CA VAL A 86 -16.76 3.74 -13.39
C VAL A 86 -16.36 5.21 -13.19
N GLY A 87 -17.15 6.11 -13.77
CA GLY A 87 -16.94 7.55 -13.75
C GLY A 87 -17.45 8.26 -12.50
N GLN A 88 -16.99 9.51 -12.32
CA GLN A 88 -17.44 10.42 -11.26
C GLN A 88 -18.97 10.53 -11.09
N PRO A 89 -19.79 10.55 -12.17
CA PRO A 89 -21.24 10.69 -12.01
C PRO A 89 -21.84 9.60 -11.12
N THR A 90 -21.38 8.35 -11.25
CA THR A 90 -21.87 7.23 -10.45
C THR A 90 -21.56 7.43 -8.96
N VAL A 91 -20.36 7.89 -8.62
CA VAL A 91 -19.96 8.15 -7.23
C VAL A 91 -20.77 9.31 -6.64
N ARG A 92 -21.02 10.36 -7.45
CA ARG A 92 -21.86 11.49 -7.05
C ARG A 92 -23.29 11.06 -6.77
N ASP A 93 -23.86 10.22 -7.62
CA ASP A 93 -25.22 9.71 -7.44
C ASP A 93 -25.30 8.84 -6.17
N LEU A 94 -24.32 7.96 -5.94
CA LEU A 94 -24.20 7.16 -4.72
C LEU A 94 -24.15 8.01 -3.45
N TYR A 95 -23.45 9.15 -3.47
CA TYR A 95 -23.44 10.07 -2.33
C TYR A 95 -24.82 10.68 -2.05
N GLY A 96 -25.57 11.03 -3.10
CA GLY A 96 -26.95 11.49 -2.98
C GLY A 96 -27.82 10.41 -2.32
N THR A 97 -27.68 9.17 -2.77
CA THR A 97 -28.35 8.00 -2.21
C THR A 97 -27.98 7.75 -0.75
N MET A 98 -26.70 7.86 -0.39
CA MET A 98 -26.20 7.73 0.99
C MET A 98 -26.85 8.77 1.91
N MET A 99 -26.90 10.03 1.48
CA MET A 99 -27.53 11.12 2.24
C MET A 99 -29.04 10.93 2.38
N HIS A 100 -29.71 10.49 1.32
CA HIS A 100 -31.15 10.17 1.36
C HIS A 100 -31.45 9.08 2.40
N ASN A 101 -30.65 8.01 2.40
CA ASN A 101 -30.80 6.88 3.32
C ASN A 101 -30.26 7.15 4.74
N ARG A 102 -29.70 8.34 5.01
CA ARG A 102 -29.00 8.67 6.26
C ARG A 102 -27.96 7.62 6.63
N ALA A 103 -27.31 7.06 5.62
CA ALA A 103 -26.26 6.08 5.81
C ALA A 103 -24.99 6.77 6.33
N ALA A 104 -24.30 6.10 7.24
CA ALA A 104 -23.08 6.62 7.83
C ALA A 104 -21.89 6.57 6.86
N GLU A 105 -21.95 5.69 5.86
CA GLU A 105 -20.93 5.49 4.84
C GLU A 105 -21.53 4.67 3.68
N ALA A 106 -20.95 4.83 2.48
CA ALA A 106 -21.35 4.12 1.27
C ALA A 106 -20.18 3.35 0.64
N TYR A 107 -20.48 2.28 -0.09
CA TYR A 107 -19.50 1.50 -0.83
C TYR A 107 -19.89 1.42 -2.31
N LEU A 108 -18.99 1.81 -3.21
CA LEU A 108 -19.11 1.48 -4.63
C LEU A 108 -18.25 0.25 -4.91
N VAL A 109 -18.86 -0.85 -5.34
CA VAL A 109 -18.17 -2.11 -5.64
C VAL A 109 -18.33 -2.43 -7.13
N THR A 110 -17.23 -2.56 -7.86
CA THR A 110 -17.24 -2.81 -9.31
C THR A 110 -16.31 -3.95 -9.71
N THR A 111 -16.62 -4.62 -10.82
CA THR A 111 -15.71 -5.58 -11.49
C THR A 111 -14.74 -4.90 -12.47
N GLY A 112 -14.92 -3.60 -12.72
CA GLY A 112 -14.09 -2.79 -13.59
C GLY A 112 -13.14 -1.87 -12.82
N MET A 113 -12.57 -0.89 -13.51
CA MET A 113 -11.74 0.14 -12.89
C MET A 113 -12.59 1.31 -12.38
N ILE A 114 -12.03 2.15 -11.52
CA ILE A 114 -12.66 3.40 -11.08
C ILE A 114 -11.77 4.55 -11.56
N THR A 115 -12.38 5.46 -12.34
CA THR A 115 -11.67 6.62 -12.92
C THR A 115 -11.06 7.51 -11.86
N GLN A 116 -10.00 8.23 -12.21
CA GLN A 116 -9.35 9.18 -11.30
C GLN A 116 -10.32 10.26 -10.80
N GLN A 117 -11.13 10.84 -11.70
CA GLN A 117 -12.18 11.81 -11.39
C GLN A 117 -13.19 11.30 -10.36
N ALA A 118 -13.53 10.01 -10.40
CA ALA A 118 -14.39 9.36 -9.41
C ALA A 118 -13.73 9.26 -8.03
N ARG A 119 -12.42 8.95 -8.00
CA ARG A 119 -11.62 8.85 -6.77
C ARG A 119 -11.43 10.23 -6.13
N GLU A 120 -11.09 11.24 -6.91
CA GLU A 120 -11.01 12.66 -6.48
C GLU A 120 -12.33 13.12 -5.88
N TRP A 121 -13.44 12.79 -6.53
CA TRP A 121 -14.74 13.20 -6.03
C TRP A 121 -15.13 12.47 -4.74
N ALA A 122 -14.76 11.19 -4.58
CA ALA A 122 -14.96 10.45 -3.34
C ALA A 122 -14.05 10.92 -2.18
N PHE A 123 -12.90 11.53 -2.49
CA PHE A 123 -11.92 11.94 -1.48
C PHE A 123 -12.54 12.84 -0.39
N GLY A 124 -12.19 12.55 0.87
CA GLY A 124 -12.72 13.23 2.06
C GLY A 124 -14.21 13.00 2.35
N LYS A 125 -14.89 12.11 1.61
CA LYS A 125 -16.30 11.75 1.84
C LYS A 125 -16.38 10.33 2.41
N PRO A 126 -17.44 9.99 3.14
CA PRO A 126 -17.63 8.63 3.66
C PRO A 126 -18.11 7.69 2.54
N ILE A 127 -17.31 7.58 1.48
CA ILE A 127 -17.51 6.67 0.35
C ILE A 127 -16.25 5.86 0.16
N GLN A 128 -16.40 4.54 0.20
CA GLN A 128 -15.34 3.58 -0.10
C GLN A 128 -15.47 3.08 -1.54
N LEU A 129 -14.35 3.03 -2.24
CA LEU A 129 -14.28 2.64 -3.64
C LEU A 129 -13.56 1.29 -3.74
N VAL A 130 -14.25 0.29 -4.28
CA VAL A 130 -13.74 -1.08 -4.41
C VAL A 130 -13.77 -1.47 -5.88
N ASP A 131 -12.61 -1.41 -6.52
CA ASP A 131 -12.45 -1.83 -7.92
C ASP A 131 -12.29 -3.35 -8.06
N GLY A 132 -12.24 -3.83 -9.31
CA GLY A 132 -12.18 -5.26 -9.61
C GLY A 132 -11.00 -5.98 -8.96
N PHE A 133 -9.83 -5.35 -8.89
CA PHE A 133 -8.64 -5.92 -8.24
C PHE A 133 -8.81 -5.98 -6.72
N SER A 134 -9.31 -4.90 -6.12
CA SER A 134 -9.62 -4.83 -4.68
C SER A 134 -10.66 -5.88 -4.28
N LEU A 135 -11.69 -6.08 -5.10
CA LEU A 135 -12.73 -7.07 -4.90
C LEU A 135 -12.20 -8.51 -4.98
N VAL A 136 -11.30 -8.81 -5.92
CA VAL A 136 -10.65 -10.13 -6.00
C VAL A 136 -9.79 -10.38 -4.76
N ASN A 137 -9.05 -9.38 -4.28
CA ASN A 137 -8.32 -9.48 -3.03
C ASN A 137 -9.26 -9.74 -1.84
N TRP A 138 -10.45 -9.11 -1.81
CA TRP A 138 -11.46 -9.37 -0.78
C TRP A 138 -11.99 -10.80 -0.79
N ILE A 139 -12.12 -11.42 -1.96
CA ILE A 139 -12.56 -12.80 -2.11
C ILE A 139 -11.45 -13.77 -1.70
N MET A 140 -10.19 -13.47 -2.03
CA MET A 140 -9.07 -14.38 -1.79
C MET A 140 -8.45 -14.26 -0.40
N SER A 141 -8.68 -13.17 0.30
CA SER A 141 -8.21 -13.01 1.68
C SER A 141 -8.91 -14.03 2.59
N PRO A 142 -8.19 -14.95 3.27
CA PRO A 142 -8.80 -15.85 4.24
C PRO A 142 -9.21 -15.05 5.48
N GLN A 143 -10.43 -14.50 5.48
CA GLN A 143 -11.00 -13.91 6.69
C GLN A 143 -11.50 -15.03 7.61
N GLN A 144 -10.92 -15.08 8.80
CA GLN A 144 -11.28 -15.97 9.89
C GLN A 144 -12.74 -15.75 10.35
N VAL A 145 -13.71 -16.38 9.69
CA VAL A 145 -15.13 -16.35 10.14
C VAL A 145 -15.52 -17.62 10.90
N ARG A 146 -14.60 -18.57 11.11
CA ARG A 146 -14.93 -19.85 11.74
C ARG A 146 -14.61 -19.96 13.24
N ALA A 147 -14.30 -18.86 13.93
CA ALA A 147 -13.96 -18.90 15.35
C ALA A 147 -15.15 -18.65 16.30
N GLN A 148 -16.25 -18.04 15.86
CA GLN A 148 -17.39 -17.74 16.75
C GLN A 148 -18.55 -18.76 16.69
N GLN A 149 -18.69 -19.53 15.62
CA GLN A 149 -19.80 -20.51 15.50
C GLN A 149 -19.46 -21.91 16.04
N THR A 150 -18.20 -22.34 15.99
CA THR A 150 -17.72 -23.60 16.61
C THR A 150 -17.61 -23.49 18.14
N ALA A 151 -17.37 -22.30 18.69
CA ALA A 151 -17.33 -22.08 20.13
C ALA A 151 -18.71 -22.25 20.81
N ARG A 152 -19.81 -22.06 20.07
CA ARG A 152 -21.18 -22.25 20.59
C ARG A 152 -21.70 -23.69 20.43
N ALA A 153 -21.12 -24.46 19.50
CA ALA A 153 -21.47 -25.86 19.26
C ALA A 153 -20.65 -26.85 20.13
N ALA A 154 -19.56 -26.41 20.75
CA ALA A 154 -18.64 -27.24 21.54
C ALA A 154 -18.80 -27.13 23.06
N GLN A 155 -19.95 -26.67 23.58
CA GLN A 155 -20.25 -26.83 25.01
C GLN A 155 -20.66 -28.28 25.29
N PRO A 156 -20.07 -28.97 26.29
CA PRO A 156 -20.50 -30.30 26.68
C PRO A 156 -21.95 -30.25 27.18
N ARG A 157 -22.78 -31.17 26.68
CA ARG A 157 -24.04 -31.54 27.31
C ARG A 157 -23.72 -32.03 28.72
N GLU A 158 -23.89 -31.17 29.72
CA GLU A 158 -23.88 -31.63 31.11
C GLU A 158 -25.00 -32.65 31.30
N ALA A 159 -24.60 -33.74 31.94
CA ALA A 159 -25.35 -34.95 32.11
C ALA A 159 -26.68 -34.70 32.84
N ARG A 160 -27.75 -35.29 32.30
CA ARG A 160 -28.97 -35.57 33.04
C ARG A 160 -28.61 -36.27 34.34
N SER A 161 -28.88 -35.63 35.46
CA SER A 161 -29.22 -36.32 36.70
C SER A 161 -30.59 -35.86 37.16
N SER A 162 -31.48 -36.82 37.28
CA SER A 162 -32.74 -36.80 38.01
C SER A 162 -32.83 -38.21 38.59
N PRO A 163 -33.26 -38.39 39.85
CA PRO A 163 -34.68 -38.17 40.11
C PRO A 163 -35.07 -37.75 41.56
N GLN A 164 -36.34 -37.30 41.65
CA GLN A 164 -37.32 -37.47 42.73
C GLN A 164 -37.89 -36.21 43.41
N ALA A 165 -39.09 -35.87 42.93
CA ALA A 165 -40.35 -35.52 43.60
C ALA A 165 -40.37 -35.09 45.09
N ALA A 166 -41.00 -33.93 45.34
CA ALA A 166 -42.20 -33.82 46.19
C ALA A 166 -42.90 -32.47 45.97
N ALA A 167 -44.23 -32.51 45.90
CA ALA A 167 -45.14 -31.40 45.65
C ALA A 167 -45.57 -30.69 46.96
N VAL A 168 -45.88 -29.38 46.92
CA VAL A 168 -46.93 -28.75 47.74
C VAL A 168 -47.56 -27.57 46.97
N LEU A 169 -48.88 -27.46 47.14
CA LEU A 169 -49.92 -26.66 46.47
C LEU A 169 -50.14 -25.24 47.04
N ALA A 170 -51.03 -24.51 46.32
CA ALA A 170 -51.94 -23.42 46.75
C ALA A 170 -51.41 -21.97 46.63
N ASP A 171 -52.17 -20.95 46.22
CA ASP A 171 -53.54 -20.80 45.69
C ASP A 171 -53.68 -19.35 45.12
N ASP A 172 -54.58 -19.16 44.14
CA ASP A 172 -55.56 -18.05 43.88
C ASP A 172 -55.22 -16.56 44.20
N ALA A 173 -55.58 -15.50 43.45
CA ALA A 173 -56.44 -15.17 42.30
C ALA A 173 -56.31 -13.60 42.05
N PRO A 174 -57.18 -12.83 41.35
CA PRO A 174 -57.71 -12.86 39.98
C PRO A 174 -57.57 -11.55 39.14
N ARG A 175 -57.78 -11.69 37.81
CA ARG A 175 -58.45 -10.83 36.79
C ARG A 175 -58.35 -9.28 36.81
N ALA A 176 -57.92 -8.69 35.68
CA ALA A 176 -58.67 -7.63 34.97
C ALA A 176 -58.12 -7.45 33.54
N GLY A 177 -58.99 -7.59 32.53
CA GLY A 177 -58.71 -7.07 31.18
C GLY A 177 -58.97 -5.57 31.11
N TRP A 178 -58.64 -4.94 29.99
CA TRP A 178 -59.37 -3.82 29.36
C TRP A 178 -58.84 -3.65 27.94
N GLY A 179 -59.63 -4.10 26.97
CA GLY A 179 -59.57 -3.56 25.63
C GLY A 179 -60.52 -2.36 25.49
N ARG A 180 -60.37 -1.68 24.35
CA ARG A 180 -61.39 -0.86 23.66
C ARG A 180 -61.41 0.66 23.94
N TRP A 181 -60.30 1.39 23.97
CA TRP A 181 -60.31 2.87 23.85
C TRP A 181 -59.11 3.53 23.12
N LEU A 182 -58.33 2.82 22.29
CA LEU A 182 -57.16 3.42 21.60
C LEU A 182 -57.27 3.58 20.07
N TRP A 183 -58.40 3.20 19.46
CA TRP A 183 -58.58 3.29 18.00
C TRP A 183 -59.25 4.57 17.46
N PRO A 184 -60.08 5.35 18.18
CA PRO A 184 -60.69 6.55 17.61
C PRO A 184 -59.78 7.80 17.60
N THR A 185 -58.67 7.82 18.34
CA THR A 185 -57.74 8.96 18.38
C THR A 185 -56.78 9.00 17.19
N ILE A 186 -56.43 7.84 16.64
CA ILE A 186 -55.48 7.72 15.53
C ILE A 186 -56.12 8.17 14.20
N VAL A 187 -57.41 7.90 13.98
CA VAL A 187 -58.08 8.24 12.72
C VAL A 187 -58.33 9.76 12.58
N ILE A 188 -58.59 10.47 13.69
CA ILE A 188 -58.81 11.93 13.66
C ILE A 188 -57.50 12.67 13.34
N PHE A 189 -56.35 12.14 13.79
CA PHE A 189 -55.04 12.75 13.53
C PHE A 189 -54.66 12.74 12.03
N PHE A 190 -54.97 11.65 11.31
CA PHE A 190 -54.66 11.54 9.88
C PHE A 190 -55.54 12.42 8.97
N ILE A 191 -56.79 12.68 9.36
CA ILE A 191 -57.69 13.54 8.57
C ILE A 191 -57.28 15.01 8.68
N VAL A 192 -56.92 15.48 9.88
CA VAL A 192 -56.49 16.87 10.09
C VAL A 192 -55.13 17.15 9.43
N PHE A 193 -54.22 16.17 9.46
CA PHE A 193 -52.91 16.32 8.83
C PHE A 193 -52.99 16.34 7.29
N GLY A 194 -53.87 15.52 6.69
CA GLY A 194 -54.06 15.49 5.23
C GLY A 194 -54.62 16.80 4.64
N VAL A 195 -55.51 17.48 5.37
CA VAL A 195 -56.08 18.77 4.92
C VAL A 195 -55.06 19.90 5.01
N ALA A 196 -54.18 19.89 6.01
CA ALA A 196 -53.13 20.90 6.16
C ALA A 196 -52.06 20.80 5.05
N VAL A 197 -51.68 19.59 4.67
CA VAL A 197 -50.69 19.35 3.59
C VAL A 197 -51.27 19.70 2.21
N GLY A 198 -52.56 19.42 1.97
CA GLY A 198 -53.23 19.78 0.72
C GLY A 198 -53.35 21.29 0.49
N LEU A 199 -53.60 22.06 1.55
CA LEU A 199 -53.64 23.52 1.47
C LEU A 199 -52.26 24.13 1.20
N ALA A 200 -51.19 23.59 1.81
CA ALA A 200 -49.82 24.04 1.57
C ALA A 200 -49.39 23.81 0.10
N TYR A 201 -49.75 22.67 -0.50
CA TYR A 201 -49.39 22.34 -1.88
C TYR A 201 -50.06 23.26 -2.93
N SER A 202 -51.30 23.69 -2.67
CA SER A 202 -52.05 24.59 -3.57
C SER A 202 -51.50 26.04 -3.62
N THR A 203 -50.74 26.46 -2.60
CA THR A 203 -50.13 27.81 -2.55
C THR A 203 -48.75 27.88 -3.19
N LEU A 204 -48.04 26.76 -3.33
CA LEU A 204 -46.71 26.72 -3.94
C LEU A 204 -46.75 26.67 -5.48
N THR A 205 -47.78 26.07 -6.08
CA THR A 205 -47.90 25.96 -7.55
C THR A 205 -48.42 27.24 -8.22
N ALA A 206 -48.98 28.18 -7.46
CA ALA A 206 -49.44 29.48 -7.95
C ALA A 206 -48.31 30.53 -8.13
N ARG A 207 -47.08 30.23 -7.71
CA ARG A 207 -45.94 31.17 -7.78
C ARG A 207 -44.89 30.87 -8.88
N TRP A 208 -45.00 29.76 -9.58
CA TRP A 208 -44.06 29.36 -10.65
C TRP A 208 -44.77 29.08 -11.98
N GLY A 209 -45.64 30.00 -12.38
CA GLY A 209 -46.31 29.94 -13.67
C GLY A 209 -46.43 31.31 -14.28
N GLN A 210 -45.32 31.85 -14.78
CA GLN A 210 -45.29 32.83 -15.88
C GLN A 210 -43.84 33.15 -16.24
N ALA A 211 -43.32 32.42 -17.21
CA ALA A 211 -42.37 32.98 -18.16
C ALA A 211 -43.10 32.98 -19.50
N ASP A 212 -43.22 34.13 -20.15
CA ASP A 212 -42.92 34.21 -21.56
C ASP A 212 -42.77 35.63 -22.11
N ALA A 213 -41.79 35.70 -23.02
CA ALA A 213 -41.70 36.51 -24.23
C ALA A 213 -41.34 38.01 -24.14
N SER A 214 -40.16 38.28 -24.71
CA SER A 214 -39.96 39.09 -25.94
C SER A 214 -38.96 40.25 -25.84
N ALA A 215 -37.87 40.05 -26.58
CA ALA A 215 -37.31 40.94 -27.60
C ALA A 215 -36.60 42.26 -27.22
N ALA A 216 -35.38 42.34 -27.78
CA ALA A 216 -34.81 43.44 -28.57
C ALA A 216 -33.84 44.45 -27.91
N ASN A 217 -32.64 44.45 -28.49
CA ASN A 217 -31.79 45.57 -28.93
C ASN A 217 -31.13 46.55 -27.93
N GLY A 218 -29.86 46.83 -28.23
CA GLY A 218 -29.13 48.07 -27.89
C GLY A 218 -27.94 47.82 -26.97
N SER A 219 -26.71 47.63 -27.47
CA SER A 219 -25.75 48.64 -27.94
C SER A 219 -25.12 49.54 -26.85
N VAL A 220 -23.78 49.65 -26.94
CA VAL A 220 -22.89 50.75 -26.52
C VAL A 220 -22.20 50.67 -25.14
N ALA A 221 -20.91 50.36 -25.23
CA ALA A 221 -19.71 51.04 -24.69
C ALA A 221 -19.68 51.68 -23.28
N ALA A 222 -18.66 51.23 -22.54
CA ALA A 222 -17.57 52.02 -21.94
C ALA A 222 -17.78 52.90 -20.68
N THR A 223 -16.80 52.75 -19.78
CA THR A 223 -16.11 53.80 -18.99
C THR A 223 -16.40 53.87 -17.48
N GLN A 224 -15.38 53.41 -16.74
CA GLN A 224 -14.71 53.97 -15.54
C GLN A 224 -15.48 54.62 -14.36
N THR A 225 -14.88 54.33 -13.19
CA THR A 225 -14.45 55.24 -12.08
C THR A 225 -15.28 55.34 -10.79
N SER A 226 -14.53 55.14 -9.67
CA SER A 226 -14.58 55.83 -8.36
C SER A 226 -15.79 55.57 -7.44
N ALA A 227 -15.71 55.61 -6.11
CA ALA A 227 -14.65 55.58 -5.11
C ALA A 227 -15.32 55.39 -3.72
N ALA A 228 -14.56 54.82 -2.78
CA ALA A 228 -14.55 54.98 -1.31
C ALA A 228 -15.78 55.47 -0.50
N ALA A 229 -16.12 54.70 0.54
CA ALA A 229 -16.34 55.13 1.95
C ALA A 229 -16.71 53.87 2.77
N ALA A 230 -15.91 53.38 3.71
CA ALA A 230 -15.62 53.87 5.08
C ALA A 230 -16.46 53.17 6.18
N LEU A 231 -15.73 52.55 7.12
CA LEU A 231 -16.05 52.21 8.52
C LEU A 231 -17.26 51.30 8.84
N ALA A 232 -17.01 50.15 9.48
CA ALA A 232 -16.88 50.05 10.95
C ALA A 232 -16.92 48.58 11.42
N THR A 233 -15.96 48.20 12.26
CA THR A 233 -15.96 47.01 13.10
C THR A 233 -17.06 47.11 14.17
N PRO A 234 -17.57 45.98 14.68
CA PRO A 234 -17.40 45.80 16.12
C PRO A 234 -17.00 44.37 16.54
N SER A 235 -16.16 44.37 17.57
CA SER A 235 -15.83 43.28 18.48
C SER A 235 -17.06 42.84 19.28
N ALA A 236 -17.21 41.54 19.54
CA ALA A 236 -18.16 40.99 20.49
C ALA A 236 -17.41 40.27 21.62
N GLN A 237 -17.56 40.81 22.82
CA GLN A 237 -17.03 40.30 24.08
C GLN A 237 -17.86 39.13 24.62
N SER A 238 -17.16 38.21 25.28
CA SER A 238 -17.68 37.11 26.09
C SER A 238 -18.49 37.62 27.28
N THR A 239 -19.64 36.99 27.53
CA THR A 239 -20.36 37.10 28.81
C THR A 239 -20.54 35.70 29.38
N ILE A 240 -19.91 35.47 30.54
CA ILE A 240 -20.01 34.23 31.33
C ILE A 240 -21.29 34.31 32.17
N THR A 241 -22.13 33.29 32.08
CA THR A 241 -23.21 33.06 33.07
C THR A 241 -23.01 31.68 33.65
N GLY A 242 -22.76 31.61 34.95
CA GLY A 242 -22.52 30.37 35.67
C GLY A 242 -23.78 29.53 35.83
N THR A 243 -23.62 28.21 35.87
CA THR A 243 -24.61 27.31 36.46
C THR A 243 -23.89 26.10 37.09
N VAL A 244 -24.40 25.77 38.27
CA VAL A 244 -23.97 24.84 39.32
C VAL A 244 -23.56 23.43 38.88
N SER A 245 -22.57 22.91 39.62
CA SER A 245 -22.02 21.54 39.62
C SER A 245 -23.03 20.50 40.11
N PRO A 246 -23.07 19.29 39.51
CA PRO A 246 -23.47 18.09 40.19
C PRO A 246 -22.25 17.25 40.62
N GLU A 247 -22.47 16.69 41.79
CA GLU A 247 -21.70 15.79 42.65
C GLU A 247 -21.10 14.56 41.93
N ALA A 248 -19.91 14.16 42.37
CA ALA A 248 -19.12 13.07 41.81
C ALA A 248 -19.77 11.69 42.03
N THR A 249 -20.04 10.98 40.95
CA THR A 249 -20.28 9.52 40.95
C THR A 249 -19.00 8.78 40.56
N GLY A 250 -18.64 7.78 41.37
CA GLY A 250 -17.35 7.08 41.34
C GLY A 250 -16.97 6.45 40.00
N SER A 251 -15.69 6.59 39.67
CA SER A 251 -15.01 5.90 38.58
C SER A 251 -14.95 4.40 38.87
N VAL A 252 -15.53 3.57 37.99
CA VAL A 252 -15.31 2.13 37.99
C VAL A 252 -14.12 1.86 37.09
N THR A 253 -12.99 1.50 37.68
CA THR A 253 -11.80 1.01 36.99
C THR A 253 -12.14 -0.24 36.17
N PRO A 254 -11.91 -0.28 34.84
CA PRO A 254 -12.07 -1.51 34.08
C PRO A 254 -11.01 -2.54 34.51
N THR A 255 -11.46 -3.72 34.90
CA THR A 255 -10.60 -4.89 35.16
C THR A 255 -9.86 -5.28 33.87
N PRO A 256 -8.54 -5.50 33.89
CA PRO A 256 -7.80 -5.91 32.70
C PRO A 256 -8.26 -7.28 32.21
N THR A 257 -8.72 -7.35 30.97
CA THR A 257 -8.95 -8.60 30.24
C THR A 257 -7.60 -9.25 29.99
N VAL A 258 -7.36 -10.41 30.62
CA VAL A 258 -6.14 -11.21 30.40
C VAL A 258 -6.08 -11.61 28.93
N ALA A 259 -5.12 -11.05 28.20
CA ALA A 259 -4.81 -11.43 26.83
C ALA A 259 -4.50 -12.94 26.78
N ALA A 260 -5.11 -13.65 25.83
CA ALA A 260 -4.82 -15.06 25.62
C ALA A 260 -3.33 -15.26 25.34
N THR A 261 -2.66 -16.09 26.14
CA THR A 261 -1.25 -16.40 25.99
C THR A 261 -1.03 -17.02 24.60
N PRO A 262 -0.11 -16.49 23.77
CA PRO A 262 0.16 -17.05 22.45
C PRO A 262 0.62 -18.50 22.60
N THR A 263 0.07 -19.40 21.79
CA THR A 263 0.50 -20.82 21.73
C THR A 263 2.02 -20.88 21.63
N PRO A 264 2.74 -21.58 22.53
CA PRO A 264 4.20 -21.64 22.50
C PRO A 264 4.68 -22.35 21.24
N CYS A 265 5.78 -21.87 20.65
CA CYS A 265 6.40 -22.52 19.50
C CYS A 265 6.85 -23.94 19.88
N PRO A 266 6.57 -24.95 19.04
CA PRO A 266 6.93 -26.33 19.34
C PRO A 266 8.45 -26.54 19.35
N GLN A 267 9.18 -25.76 18.53
CA GLN A 267 10.62 -25.77 18.50
C GLN A 267 11.20 -24.51 19.15
N GLN A 268 12.23 -24.70 19.95
CA GLN A 268 12.95 -23.60 20.59
C GLN A 268 13.93 -22.96 19.60
N VAL A 269 14.02 -21.63 19.67
CA VAL A 269 15.07 -20.87 19.00
C VAL A 269 16.38 -21.11 19.74
N ASP A 270 17.45 -21.35 19.00
CA ASP A 270 18.76 -21.52 19.61
C ASP A 270 19.19 -20.24 20.32
N GLY A 271 19.87 -20.39 21.47
CA GLY A 271 20.31 -19.25 22.28
C GLY A 271 21.21 -18.28 21.51
N GLN A 272 21.97 -18.79 20.53
CA GLN A 272 22.78 -18.00 19.61
C GLN A 272 21.95 -16.98 18.82
N PHE A 273 20.73 -17.32 18.44
CA PHE A 273 19.86 -16.47 17.62
C PHE A 273 18.89 -15.64 18.45
N ALA A 274 18.89 -15.77 19.77
CA ALA A 274 17.93 -15.11 20.64
C ALA A 274 17.92 -13.58 20.47
N THR A 275 19.08 -12.98 20.18
CA THR A 275 19.24 -11.54 20.02
C THR A 275 18.97 -11.04 18.60
N ILE A 276 18.67 -11.90 17.63
CA ILE A 276 18.37 -11.53 16.23
C ILE A 276 17.05 -12.13 15.72
N TYR A 277 16.40 -12.97 16.53
CA TYR A 277 15.12 -13.59 16.21
C TYR A 277 13.95 -12.65 16.51
N SER A 278 13.08 -12.46 15.51
CA SER A 278 11.76 -11.84 15.69
C SER A 278 10.65 -12.84 15.38
N ARG A 279 9.79 -13.09 16.38
CA ARG A 279 8.64 -14.00 16.23
C ARG A 279 7.59 -13.48 15.25
N SER A 280 7.40 -12.17 15.16
CA SER A 280 6.45 -11.55 14.23
C SER A 280 6.93 -11.62 12.79
N ALA A 281 8.25 -11.56 12.56
CA ALA A 281 8.83 -11.57 11.22
C ALA A 281 9.10 -13.01 10.71
N LEU A 282 9.69 -13.87 11.54
CA LEU A 282 10.14 -15.21 11.13
C LEU A 282 9.14 -16.33 11.48
N GLY A 283 8.19 -16.08 12.37
CA GLY A 283 7.30 -17.11 12.90
C GLY A 283 8.03 -18.07 13.85
N CYS A 284 7.50 -19.29 14.00
CA CYS A 284 8.13 -20.32 14.83
C CYS A 284 9.32 -20.98 14.13
N ALA A 285 10.32 -21.41 14.90
CA ALA A 285 11.37 -22.28 14.38
C ALA A 285 10.74 -23.59 13.88
N THR A 286 11.19 -24.09 12.73
CA THR A 286 10.69 -25.31 12.09
C THR A 286 11.67 -26.48 12.23
N ALA A 287 12.94 -26.19 12.54
CA ALA A 287 14.02 -27.16 12.72
C ALA A 287 14.97 -26.72 13.85
N PRO A 288 15.73 -27.65 14.47
CA PRO A 288 16.80 -27.29 15.40
C PRO A 288 17.93 -26.57 14.67
N GLN A 289 18.76 -25.83 15.41
CA GLN A 289 19.98 -25.26 14.85
C GLN A 289 20.93 -26.38 14.38
N GLN A 290 21.55 -26.17 13.24
CA GLN A 290 22.55 -27.06 12.65
C GLN A 290 23.79 -26.28 12.25
N ILE A 291 24.97 -26.86 12.46
CA ILE A 291 26.21 -26.29 11.94
C ILE A 291 26.44 -26.90 10.56
N VAL A 292 26.44 -26.06 9.54
CA VAL A 292 26.54 -26.45 8.14
C VAL A 292 27.82 -25.88 7.53
N TRP A 293 28.36 -26.57 6.54
CA TRP A 293 29.41 -26.00 5.71
C TRP A 293 28.80 -25.02 4.69
N ALA A 294 29.39 -23.84 4.58
CA ALA A 294 28.94 -22.80 3.67
C ALA A 294 30.13 -22.18 2.93
N ALA A 295 29.84 -21.55 1.79
CA ALA A 295 30.78 -20.72 1.04
C ALA A 295 30.24 -19.30 0.95
N TRP A 296 31.12 -18.31 1.06
CA TRP A 296 30.81 -16.89 1.07
C TRP A 296 31.78 -16.12 0.19
N GLU A 297 31.27 -15.23 -0.65
CA GLU A 297 32.11 -14.34 -1.45
C GLU A 297 31.50 -12.93 -1.49
N PRO A 298 32.26 -11.89 -1.06
CA PRO A 298 31.79 -10.52 -1.06
C PRO A 298 32.06 -9.80 -2.38
N PHE A 299 31.12 -8.94 -2.74
CA PHE A 299 31.12 -8.13 -3.96
C PHE A 299 30.96 -6.65 -3.61
N GLU A 300 31.14 -5.77 -4.60
CA GLU A 300 31.03 -4.32 -4.41
C GLU A 300 29.69 -3.88 -3.80
N ARG A 301 28.60 -4.60 -4.11
CA ARG A 301 27.22 -4.22 -3.75
C ARG A 301 26.42 -5.35 -3.10
N GLY A 302 27.09 -6.41 -2.63
CA GLY A 302 26.42 -7.50 -1.94
C GLY A 302 27.27 -8.76 -1.82
N TYR A 303 26.62 -9.92 -1.76
CA TYR A 303 27.26 -11.17 -1.43
C TYR A 303 26.66 -12.36 -2.18
N LEU A 304 27.50 -13.35 -2.48
CA LEU A 304 27.04 -14.70 -2.81
C LEU A 304 27.28 -15.63 -1.62
N LEU A 305 26.28 -16.47 -1.34
CA LEU A 305 26.32 -17.48 -0.29
C LEU A 305 25.89 -18.83 -0.86
N TRP A 306 26.56 -19.91 -0.51
CA TRP A 306 26.11 -21.27 -0.78
C TRP A 306 26.11 -22.09 0.49
N ARG A 307 25.12 -22.97 0.62
CA ARG A 307 24.87 -23.80 1.80
C ARG A 307 24.84 -25.28 1.44
N LYS A 308 25.65 -26.09 2.12
CA LYS A 308 25.78 -27.53 1.86
C LYS A 308 24.54 -28.36 2.22
N ASP A 309 23.82 -28.00 3.27
CA ASP A 309 22.66 -28.74 3.77
C ASP A 309 21.48 -28.76 2.78
N THR A 310 21.28 -27.64 2.08
CA THR A 310 20.23 -27.51 1.05
C THR A 310 20.75 -27.59 -0.37
N ASP A 311 22.07 -27.66 -0.55
CA ASP A 311 22.77 -27.50 -1.83
C ASP A 311 22.25 -26.31 -2.64
N ALA A 312 22.13 -25.16 -1.98
CA ALA A 312 21.51 -23.97 -2.55
C ALA A 312 22.45 -22.78 -2.46
N ALA A 313 22.55 -22.05 -3.56
CA ALA A 313 23.21 -20.75 -3.63
C ALA A 313 22.17 -19.62 -3.52
N TYR A 314 22.62 -18.48 -3.03
CA TYR A 314 21.83 -17.31 -2.76
C TYR A 314 22.62 -16.07 -3.17
N ALA A 315 21.96 -15.11 -3.81
CA ALA A 315 22.47 -13.77 -4.00
C ALA A 315 21.82 -12.84 -2.99
N PHE A 316 22.63 -12.10 -2.25
CA PHE A 316 22.21 -11.08 -1.29
C PHE A 316 22.62 -9.71 -1.83
N TYR A 317 21.65 -8.87 -2.14
CA TYR A 317 21.86 -7.52 -2.65
C TYR A 317 21.79 -6.50 -1.51
N GLY A 318 22.70 -5.55 -1.51
CA GLY A 318 22.95 -4.64 -0.38
C GLY A 318 24.07 -5.15 0.53
N LEU A 319 24.63 -4.28 1.38
CA LEU A 319 25.74 -4.66 2.27
C LEU A 319 25.31 -4.95 3.72
N ASN A 320 24.21 -4.35 4.18
CA ASN A 320 23.69 -4.50 5.56
C ASN A 320 22.22 -4.96 5.60
N GLY A 321 21.68 -5.30 4.44
CA GLY A 321 20.28 -5.65 4.25
C GLY A 321 19.80 -5.18 2.88
N GLY A 322 18.71 -5.77 2.42
CA GLY A 322 18.18 -5.55 1.08
C GLY A 322 17.38 -6.76 0.63
N ARG A 323 17.54 -7.17 -0.64
CA ARG A 323 16.83 -8.34 -1.18
C ARG A 323 17.75 -9.53 -1.36
N TRP A 324 17.20 -10.73 -1.22
CA TRP A 324 17.92 -11.95 -1.48
C TRP A 324 17.12 -12.88 -2.39
N TYR A 325 17.83 -13.64 -3.21
CA TYR A 325 17.22 -14.59 -4.12
C TYR A 325 17.96 -15.90 -4.06
N ARG A 326 17.20 -16.99 -4.12
CA ARG A 326 17.76 -18.33 -4.30
C ARG A 326 18.16 -18.50 -5.77
N ILE A 327 19.42 -18.84 -5.98
CA ILE A 327 19.96 -19.12 -7.30
C ILE A 327 19.57 -20.56 -7.67
N ASN A 328 18.82 -20.71 -8.75
CA ASN A 328 18.36 -22.01 -9.24
C ASN A 328 19.32 -22.68 -10.23
N GLN A 329 20.38 -21.97 -10.64
CA GLN A 329 21.41 -22.53 -11.52
C GLN A 329 22.43 -23.34 -10.73
N THR A 330 22.75 -24.52 -11.25
CA THR A 330 23.80 -25.39 -10.72
C THR A 330 24.96 -25.44 -11.70
N TRP A 331 26.17 -25.21 -11.23
CA TRP A 331 27.38 -25.34 -12.05
C TRP A 331 27.86 -26.79 -12.10
N ASP A 332 28.07 -27.33 -13.30
CA ASP A 332 28.49 -28.71 -13.55
C ASP A 332 30.01 -28.87 -13.71
N GLY A 333 30.78 -27.82 -13.49
CA GLY A 333 32.23 -27.78 -13.75
C GLY A 333 32.60 -27.28 -15.14
N GLY A 334 31.64 -26.82 -15.95
CA GLY A 334 31.87 -26.23 -17.26
C GLY A 334 32.65 -24.90 -17.23
N ALA A 335 33.01 -24.40 -18.41
CA ALA A 335 33.73 -23.14 -18.54
C ALA A 335 32.90 -21.95 -18.01
N ILE A 336 33.55 -21.06 -17.26
CA ILE A 336 32.96 -19.82 -16.77
C ILE A 336 32.95 -18.81 -17.93
N PRO A 337 31.80 -18.19 -18.26
CA PRO A 337 31.76 -17.13 -19.26
C PRO A 337 32.75 -15.99 -18.94
N ASP A 338 33.41 -15.45 -19.97
CA ASP A 338 34.37 -14.37 -19.79
C ASP A 338 33.64 -13.02 -19.72
N ARG A 339 33.89 -12.25 -18.64
CA ARG A 339 33.41 -10.87 -18.47
C ARG A 339 34.53 -9.82 -18.58
N GLY A 340 35.73 -10.23 -19.00
CA GLY A 340 36.90 -9.37 -19.14
C GLY A 340 37.74 -9.28 -17.86
N ALA A 341 38.72 -8.37 -17.87
CA ALA A 341 39.65 -8.21 -16.75
C ALA A 341 39.02 -7.41 -15.60
N PRO A 342 39.23 -7.84 -14.33
CA PRO A 342 38.71 -7.12 -13.18
C PRO A 342 39.41 -5.75 -13.02
N PRO A 343 38.70 -4.72 -12.51
CA PRO A 343 39.30 -3.45 -12.12
C PRO A 343 40.39 -3.61 -11.04
N PRO A 344 41.31 -2.63 -10.90
CA PRO A 344 42.35 -2.68 -9.86
C PRO A 344 41.79 -2.88 -8.45
N GLY A 345 42.30 -3.87 -7.73
CA GLY A 345 41.87 -4.19 -6.37
C GLY A 345 40.62 -5.08 -6.28
N LEU A 346 40.02 -5.45 -7.41
CA LEU A 346 38.91 -6.38 -7.51
C LEU A 346 39.35 -7.64 -8.25
N GLN A 347 38.49 -8.65 -8.27
CA GLN A 347 38.80 -9.93 -8.91
C GLN A 347 37.57 -10.57 -9.55
N ALA A 348 37.81 -11.39 -10.56
CA ALA A 348 36.79 -12.26 -11.12
C ALA A 348 36.52 -13.40 -10.12
N PRO A 349 35.26 -13.66 -9.75
CA PRO A 349 34.93 -14.82 -8.93
C PRO A 349 35.22 -16.11 -9.70
N GLU A 350 35.56 -17.17 -8.98
CA GLU A 350 35.94 -18.44 -9.56
C GLU A 350 34.89 -19.52 -9.27
N ARG A 351 35.02 -20.68 -9.92
CA ARG A 351 34.20 -21.88 -9.66
C ARG A 351 32.70 -21.62 -9.80
N GLY A 352 31.89 -22.10 -8.84
CA GLY A 352 30.43 -22.05 -8.91
C GLY A 352 29.90 -20.63 -8.82
N PHE A 353 30.46 -19.81 -7.93
CA PHE A 353 30.14 -18.38 -7.83
C PHE A 353 30.56 -17.62 -9.09
N GLY A 354 31.76 -17.89 -9.60
CA GLY A 354 32.22 -17.38 -10.89
C GLY A 354 31.26 -17.70 -12.03
N TYR A 355 30.79 -18.95 -12.12
CA TYR A 355 29.83 -19.35 -13.15
C TYR A 355 28.50 -18.59 -13.04
N VAL A 356 27.85 -18.59 -11.86
CA VAL A 356 26.52 -17.94 -11.72
C VAL A 356 26.60 -16.43 -11.89
N TRP A 357 27.68 -15.82 -11.41
CA TRP A 357 27.97 -14.40 -11.60
C TRP A 357 28.27 -14.07 -13.07
N ALA A 358 29.05 -14.91 -13.76
CA ALA A 358 29.40 -14.67 -15.15
C ALA A 358 28.23 -14.95 -16.11
N ALA A 359 27.43 -15.98 -15.84
CA ALA A 359 26.31 -16.41 -16.67
C ALA A 359 25.04 -15.57 -16.50
N SER A 360 24.97 -14.73 -15.46
CA SER A 360 23.80 -13.88 -15.19
C SER A 360 24.18 -12.40 -15.20
N ASP A 361 23.70 -11.66 -16.22
CA ASP A 361 23.83 -10.21 -16.27
C ASP A 361 23.13 -9.54 -15.08
N GLU A 362 22.01 -10.10 -14.62
CA GLU A 362 21.29 -9.64 -13.42
C GLU A 362 22.19 -9.69 -12.17
N ILE A 363 22.82 -10.83 -11.91
CA ILE A 363 23.71 -10.98 -10.75
C ILE A 363 24.92 -10.06 -10.88
N PHE A 364 25.52 -9.97 -12.07
CA PHE A 364 26.68 -9.10 -12.31
C PHE A 364 26.35 -7.62 -12.09
N GLN A 365 25.27 -7.12 -12.68
CA GLN A 365 24.87 -5.72 -12.54
C GLN A 365 24.53 -5.38 -11.09
N ALA A 366 23.81 -6.26 -10.40
CA ALA A 366 23.43 -6.05 -9.01
C ALA A 366 24.62 -6.07 -8.04
N LEU A 367 25.56 -7.01 -8.20
CA LEU A 367 26.66 -7.21 -7.25
C LEU A 367 27.96 -6.47 -7.62
N GLY A 368 28.26 -6.32 -8.90
CA GLY A 368 29.55 -5.83 -9.38
C GLY A 368 30.64 -6.90 -9.32
N TRP A 369 31.90 -6.50 -9.20
CA TRP A 369 33.04 -7.40 -9.10
C TRP A 369 33.25 -7.92 -7.66
N ALA A 370 33.92 -9.06 -7.51
CA ALA A 370 34.26 -9.55 -6.18
C ALA A 370 35.35 -8.68 -5.54
N THR A 371 35.16 -8.39 -4.25
CA THR A 371 36.07 -7.59 -3.43
C THR A 371 37.04 -8.45 -2.62
N ASP A 372 36.72 -9.73 -2.46
CA ASP A 372 37.57 -10.74 -1.82
C ASP A 372 37.26 -12.13 -2.39
N LYS A 373 38.09 -13.13 -2.07
CA LYS A 373 37.96 -14.51 -2.57
C LYS A 373 36.83 -15.25 -1.88
N GLU A 374 36.21 -16.19 -2.60
CA GLU A 374 35.37 -17.24 -2.02
C GLU A 374 36.06 -17.89 -0.81
N LYS A 375 35.38 -17.84 0.33
CA LYS A 375 35.83 -18.41 1.60
C LYS A 375 34.84 -19.44 2.09
N GLY A 376 35.34 -20.65 2.37
CA GLY A 376 34.58 -21.71 3.02
C GLY A 376 34.58 -21.54 4.55
N PHE A 377 33.43 -21.67 5.18
CA PHE A 377 33.27 -21.49 6.61
C PHE A 377 32.17 -22.38 7.20
N CYS A 378 32.19 -22.54 8.51
CA CYS A 378 31.11 -23.18 9.25
C CYS A 378 30.07 -22.15 9.65
N ALA A 379 28.81 -22.46 9.42
CA ALA A 379 27.70 -21.58 9.70
C ALA A 379 26.68 -22.29 10.60
N ALA A 380 26.31 -21.69 11.72
CA ALA A 380 25.12 -22.08 12.44
C ALA A 380 23.90 -21.57 11.68
N VAL A 381 22.93 -22.46 11.41
CA VAL A 381 21.70 -22.15 10.69
C VAL A 381 20.50 -22.68 11.43
N GLN A 382 19.44 -21.88 11.53
CA GLN A 382 18.13 -22.34 11.97
C GLN A 382 17.05 -21.83 11.02
N THR A 383 16.12 -22.73 10.66
CA THR A 383 15.01 -22.45 9.76
C THR A 383 13.74 -22.14 10.56
N PHE A 384 12.95 -21.21 10.05
CA PHE A 384 11.70 -20.73 10.62
C PHE A 384 10.57 -20.84 9.59
N GLU A 385 9.33 -20.57 10.00
CA GLU A 385 8.16 -20.59 9.11
C GLU A 385 8.28 -19.58 7.96
N GLN A 386 8.91 -18.43 8.21
CA GLN A 386 9.03 -17.32 7.27
C GLN A 386 10.49 -16.95 6.99
N GLY A 387 11.41 -17.91 6.98
CA GLY A 387 12.81 -17.62 6.63
C GLY A 387 13.84 -18.51 7.31
N PHE A 388 15.08 -18.03 7.34
CA PHE A 388 16.18 -18.64 8.08
C PHE A 388 17.11 -17.58 8.67
N ILE A 389 17.79 -17.97 9.76
CA ILE A 389 18.90 -17.23 10.32
C ILE A 389 20.18 -18.02 10.08
N LEU A 390 21.25 -17.34 9.69
CA LEU A 390 22.59 -17.90 9.51
C LEU A 390 23.61 -17.01 10.21
N GLN A 391 24.54 -17.61 10.95
CA GLN A 391 25.69 -16.90 11.51
C GLN A 391 26.96 -17.74 11.41
N SER A 392 28.10 -17.12 11.11
CA SER A 392 29.40 -17.81 11.09
C SER A 392 29.76 -18.34 12.46
N GLU A 393 30.24 -19.58 12.52
CA GLU A 393 30.51 -20.33 13.74
C GLU A 393 31.99 -20.68 13.83
N ALA A 394 32.66 -20.27 14.92
CA ALA A 394 34.11 -20.38 15.10
C ALA A 394 34.55 -21.76 15.65
N VAL A 395 34.05 -22.84 15.06
CA VAL A 395 34.48 -24.22 15.35
C VAL A 395 35.70 -24.63 14.50
N PRO A 396 36.55 -25.57 14.95
CA PRO A 396 37.73 -25.98 14.18
C PRO A 396 37.41 -26.47 12.76
N SER A 397 36.35 -27.29 12.64
CA SER A 397 35.75 -27.70 11.36
C SER A 397 34.37 -28.30 11.62
N CYS A 398 33.49 -28.20 10.62
CA CYS A 398 32.15 -28.80 10.60
C CYS A 398 32.00 -29.81 9.45
N THR A 399 33.11 -30.22 8.83
CA THR A 399 33.13 -31.24 7.78
C THR A 399 33.93 -32.45 8.22
N SER A 400 33.53 -33.65 7.77
CA SER A 400 34.25 -34.90 8.04
C SER A 400 35.69 -34.89 7.53
N ASP A 401 35.91 -34.13 6.46
CA ASP A 401 37.19 -34.10 5.74
C ASP A 401 38.12 -33.02 6.29
N GLY A 402 37.71 -32.33 7.37
CA GLY A 402 38.52 -31.35 8.07
C GLY A 402 38.81 -30.08 7.26
N LEU A 403 37.87 -29.65 6.41
CA LEU A 403 38.02 -28.40 5.66
C LEU A 403 38.26 -27.23 6.63
N TYR A 404 39.21 -26.37 6.26
CA TYR A 404 39.62 -25.22 7.07
C TYR A 404 38.49 -24.20 7.17
N ASN A 405 38.01 -23.95 8.39
CA ASN A 405 36.96 -22.97 8.65
C ASN A 405 37.54 -21.55 8.71
N GLN A 406 37.25 -20.73 7.70
CA GLN A 406 37.69 -19.33 7.65
C GLN A 406 37.14 -18.50 8.83
N ALA A 407 36.04 -18.90 9.46
CA ALA A 407 35.51 -18.22 10.64
C ALA A 407 36.41 -18.31 11.90
N THR A 408 37.48 -19.11 11.85
CA THR A 408 38.50 -19.19 12.91
C THR A 408 39.70 -18.28 12.65
N ALA A 409 39.78 -17.64 11.48
CA ALA A 409 40.87 -16.73 11.15
C ALA A 409 40.74 -15.41 11.92
N GLY A 410 41.86 -14.83 12.36
CA GLY A 410 41.86 -13.61 13.18
C GLY A 410 41.42 -12.34 12.44
N ASP A 411 41.42 -12.37 11.12
CA ASP A 411 40.96 -11.31 10.22
C ASP A 411 39.55 -11.58 9.66
N TRP A 412 38.89 -12.66 10.09
CA TRP A 412 37.53 -12.97 9.68
C TRP A 412 36.53 -11.98 10.27
N ARG A 413 35.71 -11.40 9.40
CA ARG A 413 34.54 -10.62 9.82
C ARG A 413 33.36 -11.57 9.97
N PRO A 414 32.72 -11.65 11.14
CA PRO A 414 31.57 -12.53 11.34
C PRO A 414 30.47 -12.26 10.31
N VAL A 415 29.95 -13.33 9.72
CA VAL A 415 28.81 -13.28 8.80
C VAL A 415 27.56 -13.52 9.62
N GLN A 416 26.56 -12.65 9.49
CA GLN A 416 25.24 -12.81 10.13
C GLN A 416 24.17 -12.39 9.12
N ILE A 417 23.18 -13.25 8.92
CA ILE A 417 22.11 -13.07 7.95
C ILE A 417 20.79 -13.50 8.58
N VAL A 418 19.82 -12.61 8.54
CA VAL A 418 18.40 -12.94 8.72
C VAL A 418 17.73 -12.81 7.36
N ALA A 419 17.28 -13.92 6.79
CA ALA A 419 16.66 -13.99 5.48
C ALA A 419 15.18 -14.34 5.62
N TYR A 420 14.30 -13.45 5.17
CA TYR A 420 12.85 -13.58 5.26
C TYR A 420 12.26 -14.20 3.99
N ALA A 421 11.12 -14.88 4.12
CA ALA A 421 10.44 -15.55 3.01
C ALA A 421 9.88 -14.59 1.94
N ASP A 422 9.76 -13.30 2.25
CA ASP A 422 9.39 -12.23 1.31
C ASP A 422 10.58 -11.68 0.52
N GLU A 423 11.72 -12.39 0.55
CA GLU A 423 12.95 -12.05 -0.16
C GLU A 423 13.67 -10.82 0.42
N GLN A 424 13.33 -10.34 1.62
CA GLN A 424 14.13 -9.37 2.35
C GLN A 424 15.21 -10.05 3.19
N TRP A 425 16.31 -9.34 3.44
CA TRP A 425 17.31 -9.78 4.40
C TRP A 425 17.95 -8.61 5.15
N THR A 426 18.58 -8.92 6.27
CA THR A 426 19.37 -7.96 7.06
C THR A 426 20.51 -8.66 7.79
N THR A 427 21.53 -7.91 8.17
CA THR A 427 22.56 -8.33 9.13
C THR A 427 22.18 -8.01 10.58
N GLU A 428 21.10 -7.26 10.81
CA GLU A 428 20.69 -6.73 12.12
C GLU A 428 19.50 -7.48 12.74
N ASN A 429 19.21 -7.20 14.02
CA ASN A 429 18.04 -7.76 14.70
C ASN A 429 16.77 -6.98 14.31
N PRO A 430 15.77 -7.59 13.64
CA PRO A 430 14.44 -6.97 13.44
C PRO A 430 13.69 -6.64 14.75
N GLY A 431 14.15 -7.14 15.90
CA GLY A 431 13.61 -6.92 17.23
C GLY A 431 14.33 -5.87 18.09
N VAL A 432 15.35 -5.17 17.55
CA VAL A 432 15.77 -3.87 18.08
C VAL A 432 15.36 -2.81 17.06
N VAL A 433 14.05 -2.59 16.99
CA VAL A 433 13.63 -1.19 17.04
C VAL A 433 14.18 -0.75 18.39
N GLU A 434 15.13 0.18 18.41
CA GLU A 434 15.39 0.90 19.65
C GLU A 434 14.02 1.38 20.12
N SER A 435 13.52 0.74 21.18
CA SER A 435 12.62 1.40 22.09
C SER A 435 13.41 2.58 22.62
N VAL A 436 13.39 3.68 21.88
CA VAL A 436 13.55 4.99 22.45
C VAL A 436 12.42 5.04 23.47
N SER A 437 12.73 4.71 24.72
CA SER A 437 11.98 5.24 25.86
C SER A 437 11.81 6.73 25.59
N PRO A 438 10.68 7.36 25.93
CA PRO A 438 10.53 8.80 25.77
C PRO A 438 11.61 9.48 26.63
N ALA A 439 12.75 9.73 26.02
CA ALA A 439 13.91 10.36 26.59
C ALA A 439 13.96 11.69 25.88
N ASP A 440 13.51 12.70 26.62
CA ASP A 440 14.05 14.04 26.61
C ASP A 440 14.54 14.51 25.24
N ASP A 441 13.63 15.13 24.50
CA ASP A 441 13.86 16.23 23.55
C ASP A 441 15.34 16.56 23.29
N ASP A 442 16.01 15.77 22.43
CA ASP A 442 17.11 16.29 21.63
C ASP A 442 16.52 16.73 20.30
N GLU A 443 16.00 17.95 20.31
CA GLU A 443 15.34 18.67 19.22
C GLU A 443 16.26 18.93 17.99
N SER A 444 17.39 18.21 17.88
CA SER A 444 18.46 18.46 16.90
C SER A 444 18.77 17.29 15.95
N ALA A 445 18.26 16.07 16.18
CA ALA A 445 18.44 14.95 15.26
C ALA A 445 17.32 14.89 14.21
N VAL A 446 17.69 15.02 12.94
CA VAL A 446 16.76 14.99 11.80
C VAL A 446 16.08 13.61 11.71
N ARG A 447 14.74 13.58 11.79
CA ARG A 447 13.93 12.34 11.78
C ARG A 447 14.00 11.68 10.39
N GLN A 448 14.36 10.40 10.32
CA GLN A 448 14.48 9.63 9.08
C GLN A 448 13.62 8.36 9.13
N ARG A 449 13.11 7.94 7.96
CA ARG A 449 12.42 6.66 7.75
C ARG A 449 13.35 5.49 8.05
N PRO A 450 12.83 4.30 8.40
CA PRO A 450 13.65 3.10 8.53
C PRO A 450 14.55 2.91 7.31
N ALA A 451 15.84 2.62 7.53
CA ALA A 451 16.80 2.49 6.44
C ALA A 451 16.44 1.39 5.43
N SER A 452 15.63 0.40 5.83
CA SER A 452 15.06 -0.63 4.96
C SER A 452 14.12 -0.09 3.87
N GLN A 453 13.59 1.14 4.04
CA GLN A 453 12.79 1.86 3.04
C GLN A 453 13.67 2.69 2.09
N GLY A 454 14.97 2.76 2.35
CA GLY A 454 15.94 3.53 1.60
C GLY A 454 16.28 4.87 2.27
N VAL A 455 17.58 5.17 2.32
CA VAL A 455 18.12 6.51 2.62
C VAL A 455 18.91 6.95 1.41
N PHE A 456 18.48 8.04 0.81
CA PHE A 456 18.99 8.59 -0.45
C PHE A 456 19.68 9.91 -0.15
N HIS A 457 20.80 10.16 -0.81
CA HIS A 457 21.63 11.33 -0.54
C HIS A 457 21.68 12.21 -1.78
N ALA A 458 21.16 13.43 -1.68
CA ALA A 458 21.37 14.46 -2.70
C ALA A 458 22.69 15.17 -2.42
N LEU A 459 23.67 15.00 -3.30
CA LEU A 459 24.96 15.70 -3.20
C LEU A 459 24.82 17.17 -3.65
N PRO A 460 25.67 18.11 -3.21
CA PRO A 460 25.65 19.46 -3.75
C PRO A 460 25.84 19.48 -5.27
N ALA A 461 25.00 20.24 -5.97
CA ALA A 461 25.03 20.30 -7.43
C ALA A 461 26.34 20.96 -7.91
N GLY A 462 27.03 20.31 -8.84
CA GLY A 462 28.30 20.83 -9.36
C GLY A 462 28.65 20.32 -10.75
N GLY A 463 28.66 21.23 -11.73
CA GLY A 463 29.16 20.94 -13.08
C GLY A 463 28.26 20.07 -13.97
N ILE A 464 27.01 19.83 -13.56
CA ILE A 464 26.02 19.04 -14.30
C ILE A 464 25.34 19.88 -15.41
N SER A 465 25.16 19.28 -16.59
CA SER A 465 24.47 19.85 -17.73
C SER A 465 23.24 18.99 -18.07
N LEU A 466 22.04 19.56 -17.99
CA LEU A 466 20.80 18.84 -18.26
C LEU A 466 20.58 18.63 -19.77
N ASP A 467 21.34 17.73 -20.38
CA ASP A 467 21.34 17.45 -21.82
C ASP A 467 20.97 16.00 -22.20
N GLY A 468 20.64 15.19 -21.19
CA GLY A 468 20.27 13.79 -21.28
C GLY A 468 21.48 12.86 -21.34
N SER A 469 22.69 13.34 -21.00
CA SER A 469 23.93 12.57 -21.01
C SER A 469 24.48 12.42 -19.59
N LEU A 470 24.43 11.19 -19.07
CA LEU A 470 24.76 10.89 -17.67
C LEU A 470 26.27 10.88 -17.33
N GLY A 471 27.13 11.37 -18.22
CA GLY A 471 28.59 11.24 -18.14
C GLY A 471 29.26 12.19 -17.16
N ASP A 472 28.58 13.27 -16.78
CA ASP A 472 29.02 14.31 -15.85
C ASP A 472 28.51 14.09 -14.41
N TRP A 473 27.76 13.02 -14.15
CA TRP A 473 27.29 12.64 -12.82
C TRP A 473 28.33 11.80 -12.06
N PRO A 474 28.93 12.32 -10.97
CA PRO A 474 30.10 11.71 -10.34
C PRO A 474 29.78 10.72 -9.22
N GLY A 475 28.51 10.59 -8.82
CA GLY A 475 28.08 9.85 -7.65
C GLY A 475 27.94 8.35 -7.85
N ALA A 476 27.58 7.65 -6.78
CA ALA A 476 27.17 6.26 -6.85
C ALA A 476 25.71 6.15 -7.31
N TRP A 477 25.43 5.19 -8.18
CA TRP A 477 24.07 4.93 -8.67
C TRP A 477 23.26 4.14 -7.65
N THR A 478 22.06 4.64 -7.35
CA THR A 478 21.10 3.98 -6.46
C THR A 478 20.16 3.12 -7.30
N PRO A 479 20.06 1.81 -7.05
CA PRO A 479 19.21 0.94 -7.84
C PRO A 479 17.72 1.13 -7.54
N VAL A 480 16.88 1.00 -8.57
CA VAL A 480 15.41 1.00 -8.51
C VAL A 480 14.96 -0.40 -8.91
N THR A 481 14.66 -1.26 -7.92
CA THR A 481 14.58 -2.72 -8.16
C THR A 481 13.34 -3.39 -7.56
N ALA A 482 12.59 -2.71 -6.71
CA ALA A 482 11.41 -3.30 -6.11
C ALA A 482 10.24 -3.26 -7.10
N VAL A 483 9.82 -4.43 -7.61
CA VAL A 483 8.63 -4.53 -8.46
C VAL A 483 7.39 -4.47 -7.58
N ILE A 484 6.67 -3.36 -7.64
CA ILE A 484 5.47 -3.11 -6.82
C ILE A 484 4.18 -3.39 -7.60
N PHE A 485 4.26 -3.36 -8.92
CA PHE A 485 3.18 -3.69 -9.85
C PHE A 485 3.76 -4.43 -11.06
N GLY A 486 3.00 -5.34 -11.65
CA GLY A 486 3.42 -5.98 -12.92
C GLY A 486 4.43 -7.11 -12.81
N ARG A 487 4.66 -7.71 -11.63
CA ARG A 487 5.70 -8.76 -11.44
C ARG A 487 5.66 -9.90 -12.47
N GLY A 488 4.48 -10.26 -12.99
CA GLY A 488 4.33 -11.29 -14.01
C GLY A 488 4.66 -10.85 -15.43
N GLN A 489 4.73 -9.54 -15.69
CA GLN A 489 5.11 -8.97 -16.99
C GLN A 489 6.63 -8.88 -17.12
N ARG A 490 7.33 -8.59 -16.02
CA ARG A 490 8.78 -8.53 -15.98
C ARG A 490 9.45 -9.90 -16.14
N ALA A 491 10.00 -10.17 -17.32
CA ALA A 491 10.70 -11.41 -17.63
C ALA A 491 12.10 -11.48 -17.00
N ASN A 492 12.86 -10.39 -17.02
CA ASN A 492 14.23 -10.28 -16.45
C ASN A 492 14.68 -8.80 -16.32
N MET A 493 15.96 -8.52 -16.07
CA MET A 493 16.47 -7.13 -15.94
C MET A 493 16.65 -6.40 -17.29
N ALA A 494 16.66 -7.13 -18.42
CA ALA A 494 16.69 -6.53 -19.75
C ALA A 494 15.30 -6.09 -20.23
N ASP A 495 14.26 -6.53 -19.52
CA ASP A 495 12.86 -6.09 -19.67
C ASP A 495 12.71 -4.71 -19.02
N ILE A 496 12.88 -4.64 -17.69
CA ILE A 496 13.03 -3.35 -17.04
C ILE A 496 13.99 -3.36 -15.84
N ALA A 497 14.86 -2.35 -15.80
CA ALA A 497 15.71 -2.03 -14.67
C ALA A 497 16.01 -0.53 -14.65
N GLY A 498 16.31 0.03 -13.47
CA GLY A 498 16.84 1.38 -13.44
C GLY A 498 17.66 1.70 -12.22
N GLU A 499 18.33 2.83 -12.32
CA GLU A 499 19.19 3.37 -11.29
C GLU A 499 19.18 4.90 -11.36
N PHE A 500 19.40 5.58 -10.25
CA PHE A 500 19.38 7.04 -10.20
C PHE A 500 20.48 7.63 -9.32
N GLN A 501 20.80 8.89 -9.60
CA GLN A 501 21.58 9.77 -8.73
C GLN A 501 20.78 11.03 -8.43
N THR A 502 21.07 11.63 -7.27
CA THR A 502 20.46 12.89 -6.85
C THR A 502 21.52 13.93 -6.52
N GLN A 503 21.30 15.16 -6.96
CA GLN A 503 22.05 16.34 -6.55
C GLN A 503 21.10 17.48 -6.19
N TRP A 504 21.56 18.50 -5.47
CA TRP A 504 20.72 19.64 -5.12
C TRP A 504 21.49 20.96 -5.03
N ASP A 505 20.79 22.06 -5.28
CA ASP A 505 21.24 23.41 -4.94
C ASP A 505 20.06 24.27 -4.46
N GLY A 506 20.26 25.58 -4.32
CA GLY A 506 19.18 26.50 -3.94
C GLY A 506 18.03 26.62 -4.96
N GLY A 507 18.25 26.17 -6.21
CA GLY A 507 17.27 26.20 -7.29
C GLY A 507 16.36 24.97 -7.35
N GLY A 508 16.89 23.77 -7.07
CA GLY A 508 16.07 22.56 -7.09
C GLY A 508 16.78 21.27 -6.71
N LEU A 509 16.01 20.18 -6.75
CA LEU A 509 16.48 18.81 -6.73
C LEU A 509 16.76 18.34 -8.15
N TYR A 510 17.94 17.82 -8.41
CA TYR A 510 18.37 17.29 -9.69
C TYR A 510 18.37 15.77 -9.64
N LEU A 511 17.83 15.15 -10.68
CA LEU A 511 17.79 13.71 -10.85
C LEU A 511 18.49 13.34 -12.16
N ALA A 512 19.39 12.36 -12.10
CA ALA A 512 19.81 11.59 -13.26
C ALA A 512 19.30 10.18 -13.10
N VAL A 513 18.59 9.67 -14.10
CA VAL A 513 18.01 8.33 -14.10
C VAL A 513 18.41 7.61 -15.36
N ARG A 514 18.93 6.41 -15.19
CA ARG A 514 19.19 5.46 -16.28
C ARG A 514 18.16 4.34 -16.18
N VAL A 515 17.49 4.06 -17.28
CA VAL A 515 16.51 2.98 -17.38
C VAL A 515 16.91 2.06 -18.53
N THR A 516 16.92 0.76 -18.25
CA THR A 516 16.99 -0.31 -19.24
C THR A 516 15.57 -0.73 -19.57
N ASP A 517 15.24 -0.75 -20.86
CA ASP A 517 13.89 -0.92 -21.40
C ASP A 517 14.01 -1.22 -22.91
N GLU A 518 13.40 -2.30 -23.39
CA GLU A 518 13.42 -2.72 -24.79
C GLU A 518 12.44 -1.97 -25.71
N ARG A 519 11.40 -1.32 -25.17
CA ARG A 519 10.36 -0.63 -25.93
C ARG A 519 9.96 0.68 -25.29
N LEU A 520 10.58 1.74 -25.79
CA LEU A 520 10.27 3.11 -25.41
C LEU A 520 8.90 3.59 -25.96
N ARG A 521 7.96 3.84 -25.07
CA ARG A 521 6.59 4.31 -25.27
C ARG A 521 6.27 5.49 -24.35
N SER A 522 6.32 6.69 -24.93
CA SER A 522 5.81 7.87 -24.25
C SER A 522 4.30 7.74 -23.99
N GLY A 523 3.88 7.79 -22.73
CA GLY A 523 2.47 7.75 -22.34
C GLY A 523 1.70 9.01 -22.78
N PRO A 524 0.36 9.05 -22.57
CA PRO A 524 -0.45 10.25 -22.79
C PRO A 524 0.07 11.48 -22.03
N ASP A 525 -0.34 12.68 -22.45
CA ASP A 525 -0.06 13.89 -21.68
C ASP A 525 -1.00 14.02 -20.47
N GLY A 526 -0.52 14.73 -19.44
CA GLY A 526 -1.35 15.11 -18.31
C GLY A 526 -1.57 13.97 -17.31
N THR A 527 -2.80 13.84 -16.83
CA THR A 527 -3.14 12.94 -15.72
C THR A 527 -2.89 11.46 -16.03
N ASP A 528 -2.97 11.06 -17.29
CA ASP A 528 -2.79 9.68 -17.74
C ASP A 528 -1.33 9.35 -18.11
N MET A 529 -0.37 10.24 -17.80
CA MET A 529 1.05 10.05 -18.12
C MET A 529 1.66 8.77 -17.56
N TRP A 530 1.10 8.23 -16.48
CA TRP A 530 1.51 6.97 -15.87
C TRP A 530 1.30 5.73 -16.78
N GLN A 531 0.56 5.86 -17.88
CA GLN A 531 0.29 4.81 -18.86
C GLN A 531 1.36 4.67 -19.95
N GLY A 532 2.59 5.03 -19.65
CA GLY A 532 3.74 4.87 -20.52
C GLY A 532 5.02 4.94 -19.72
N ASP A 533 6.14 4.89 -20.40
CA ASP A 533 7.43 4.90 -19.72
C ASP A 533 7.71 6.28 -19.14
N GLY A 534 8.25 6.24 -17.94
CA GLY A 534 8.60 7.44 -17.21
C GLY A 534 8.84 7.16 -15.76
N LEU A 535 8.88 8.22 -14.99
CA LEU A 535 9.24 8.23 -13.59
C LEU A 535 8.08 8.74 -12.75
N GLU A 536 7.97 8.23 -11.54
CA GLU A 536 7.13 8.80 -10.48
C GLU A 536 8.00 9.18 -9.28
N ILE A 537 7.92 10.43 -8.88
CA ILE A 537 8.56 10.96 -7.67
C ILE A 537 7.50 11.15 -6.61
N HIS A 538 7.71 10.53 -5.45
CA HIS A 538 6.93 10.82 -4.25
C HIS A 538 7.82 11.62 -3.31
N PHE A 539 7.26 12.68 -2.73
CA PHE A 539 8.01 13.59 -1.88
C PHE A 539 7.11 14.09 -0.75
N ASP A 540 7.54 13.88 0.47
CA ASP A 540 6.92 14.39 1.69
C ASP A 540 7.80 15.55 2.18
N ARG A 541 7.25 16.77 2.13
CA ARG A 541 7.98 17.98 2.50
C ARG A 541 8.20 18.09 4.01
N ASN A 542 7.28 17.60 4.84
CA ASN A 542 7.29 17.79 6.29
C ASN A 542 7.32 16.46 7.06
N LEU A 543 8.19 15.55 6.61
CA LEU A 543 8.42 14.22 7.17
C LEU A 543 8.38 14.13 8.71
N ALA A 544 8.88 15.13 9.42
CA ALA A 544 8.91 15.10 10.88
C ALA A 544 7.51 15.23 11.53
N ALA A 545 6.59 15.98 10.89
CA ALA A 545 5.30 16.38 11.46
C ALA A 545 4.23 15.28 11.38
N ASP A 546 4.20 14.55 10.27
CA ASP A 546 3.27 13.46 9.97
C ASP A 546 4.03 12.15 9.67
N PHE A 547 5.18 11.98 10.35
CA PHE A 547 6.06 10.82 10.21
C PHE A 547 5.33 9.47 10.32
N ASP A 548 4.28 9.33 11.10
CA ASP A 548 3.59 8.04 11.26
C ASP A 548 2.25 7.98 10.50
N ASP A 549 1.93 9.00 9.69
CA ASP A 549 0.68 9.07 8.94
C ASP A 549 0.77 8.26 7.63
N THR A 550 -0.17 7.34 7.48
CA THR A 550 -0.27 6.46 6.31
C THR A 550 -1.08 7.10 5.19
N ASP A 551 -1.85 8.14 5.48
CA ASP A 551 -2.67 8.84 4.50
C ASP A 551 -1.94 10.07 3.94
N LEU A 552 -2.18 10.36 2.66
CA LEU A 552 -1.63 11.56 2.02
C LEU A 552 -2.13 12.84 2.68
N SER A 553 -1.20 13.75 2.95
CA SER A 553 -1.44 15.09 3.47
C SER A 553 -1.30 16.15 2.36
N ASN A 554 -1.33 17.44 2.73
CA ASN A 554 -1.23 18.55 1.77
C ASN A 554 0.22 18.97 1.48
N ASP A 555 1.18 18.35 2.14
CA ASP A 555 2.60 18.54 1.91
C ASP A 555 3.31 17.29 1.36
N ASP A 556 2.51 16.27 1.05
CA ASP A 556 2.88 15.19 0.15
C ASP A 556 2.72 15.61 -1.31
N TYR A 557 3.61 15.08 -2.14
CA TYR A 557 3.67 15.34 -3.56
C TYR A 557 3.87 14.05 -4.34
N GLN A 558 3.21 13.95 -5.49
CA GLN A 558 3.44 12.91 -6.49
C GLN A 558 3.59 13.59 -7.85
N ILE A 559 4.74 13.38 -8.47
CA ILE A 559 5.13 14.03 -9.72
C ILE A 559 5.51 12.96 -10.74
N GLY A 560 4.94 13.06 -11.93
CA GLY A 560 5.28 12.28 -13.11
C GLY A 560 6.31 13.01 -13.96
N ILE A 561 7.28 12.27 -14.47
CA ILE A 561 8.28 12.76 -15.42
C ILE A 561 8.39 11.74 -16.54
N SER A 562 8.08 12.14 -17.77
CA SER A 562 8.21 11.29 -18.95
C SER A 562 8.93 12.06 -20.06
N PHE A 563 9.25 11.39 -21.15
CA PHE A 563 9.81 11.99 -22.35
C PHE A 563 8.71 12.19 -23.42
N GLY A 564 8.92 13.14 -24.33
CA GLY A 564 8.09 13.33 -25.50
C GLY A 564 8.31 12.24 -26.54
N ALA A 565 7.48 12.21 -27.59
CA ALA A 565 7.62 11.27 -28.70
C ALA A 565 8.96 11.43 -29.48
N ASP A 566 9.68 12.53 -29.25
CA ASP A 566 11.02 12.77 -29.77
C ASP A 566 12.14 12.11 -28.94
N LEU A 567 11.78 11.48 -27.82
CA LEU A 567 12.67 10.87 -26.82
C LEU A 567 13.71 11.85 -26.25
N ARG A 568 13.41 13.15 -26.32
CA ARG A 568 14.33 14.23 -25.90
C ARG A 568 13.69 15.23 -24.97
N THR A 569 12.45 15.62 -25.27
CA THR A 569 11.74 16.64 -24.51
C THR A 569 11.24 16.07 -23.19
N ILE A 570 11.51 16.73 -22.07
CA ILE A 570 10.91 16.34 -20.78
C ILE A 570 9.46 16.85 -20.69
N ARG A 571 8.59 15.97 -20.19
CA ARG A 571 7.21 16.26 -19.83
C ARG A 571 7.06 16.02 -18.32
N GLY A 572 6.57 17.01 -17.59
CA GLY A 572 6.30 16.90 -16.17
C GLY A 572 4.83 17.05 -15.85
N TYR A 573 4.35 16.34 -14.83
CA TYR A 573 2.99 16.50 -14.30
C TYR A 573 2.98 16.32 -12.79
N ARG A 574 2.21 17.12 -12.07
CA ARG A 574 1.99 16.93 -10.63
C ARG A 574 0.59 16.40 -10.44
N TRP A 575 0.45 15.22 -9.83
CA TRP A 575 -0.83 14.62 -9.43
C TRP A 575 -1.22 14.99 -8.00
N ILE A 576 -0.24 15.03 -7.09
CA ILE A 576 -0.45 15.32 -5.67
C ILE A 576 0.40 16.54 -5.28
N PRO A 577 -0.16 17.49 -4.50
CA PRO A 577 -1.50 17.47 -3.92
C PRO A 577 -2.59 17.76 -4.96
N TYR A 578 -3.75 17.12 -4.79
CA TYR A 578 -4.84 17.10 -5.79
C TYR A 578 -5.39 18.49 -6.13
N ASP A 579 -5.38 19.44 -5.19
CA ASP A 579 -5.81 20.82 -5.42
C ASP A 579 -4.80 21.64 -6.23
N GLN A 580 -3.62 21.10 -6.47
CA GLN A 580 -2.54 21.71 -7.24
C GLN A 580 -2.12 20.87 -8.46
N GLU A 581 -2.97 19.92 -8.87
CA GLU A 581 -2.74 19.05 -10.02
C GLU A 581 -2.57 19.88 -11.30
N THR A 582 -1.43 19.72 -11.99
CA THR A 582 -1.10 20.52 -13.18
C THR A 582 0.10 19.95 -13.94
N ALA A 583 0.18 20.27 -15.23
CA ALA A 583 1.42 20.10 -15.98
C ALA A 583 2.55 20.98 -15.41
N LEU A 584 3.77 20.45 -15.43
CA LEU A 584 4.99 21.09 -14.96
C LEU A 584 5.96 21.31 -16.12
N ALA A 585 6.52 22.51 -16.19
CA ALA A 585 7.65 22.81 -17.05
C ALA A 585 8.94 22.57 -16.26
N LEU A 586 9.50 21.37 -16.39
CA LEU A 586 10.73 20.97 -15.69
C LEU A 586 11.94 21.17 -16.62
N PRO A 587 12.98 21.91 -16.20
CA PRO A 587 14.25 21.95 -16.92
C PRO A 587 14.85 20.55 -16.96
N GLY A 588 15.21 20.06 -18.13
CA GLY A 588 15.70 18.71 -18.28
C GLY A 588 15.78 18.27 -19.74
N ALA A 589 16.38 17.11 -19.94
CA ALA A 589 16.44 16.44 -21.23
C ALA A 589 16.39 14.92 -21.02
N ALA A 590 15.81 14.23 -21.99
CA ALA A 590 15.90 12.79 -22.12
C ALA A 590 16.80 12.43 -23.30
N ASN A 591 17.32 11.21 -23.31
CA ASN A 591 17.89 10.60 -24.51
C ASN A 591 17.62 9.11 -24.50
N ALA A 592 17.33 8.55 -25.67
CA ALA A 592 17.44 7.11 -25.86
C ALA A 592 18.89 6.66 -25.71
N THR A 593 19.08 5.49 -25.14
CA THR A 593 20.37 4.79 -25.00
C THR A 593 20.31 3.49 -25.79
N ASP A 594 21.43 2.77 -25.88
CA ASP A 594 21.48 1.48 -26.58
C ASP A 594 20.59 0.40 -25.94
N THR A 595 20.20 0.59 -24.67
CA THR A 595 19.48 -0.41 -23.87
C THR A 595 18.21 0.14 -23.22
N GLY A 596 17.77 1.35 -23.54
CA GLY A 596 16.63 2.01 -22.90
C GLY A 596 16.71 3.53 -23.00
N TYR A 597 16.60 4.24 -21.88
CA TYR A 597 16.62 5.71 -21.87
C TYR A 597 17.33 6.31 -20.66
N ALA A 598 17.74 7.56 -20.81
CA ALA A 598 18.29 8.39 -19.75
C ALA A 598 17.44 9.65 -19.60
N ILE A 599 17.19 10.06 -18.36
CA ILE A 599 16.54 11.34 -18.02
C ILE A 599 17.46 12.12 -17.10
N GLU A 600 17.70 13.37 -17.44
CA GLU A 600 18.23 14.38 -16.53
C GLU A 600 17.19 15.47 -16.33
N VAL A 601 16.87 15.79 -15.08
CA VAL A 601 15.81 16.75 -14.77
C VAL A 601 16.10 17.49 -13.48
N GLN A 602 15.81 18.78 -13.48
CA GLN A 602 15.70 19.60 -12.28
C GLN A 602 14.23 19.75 -11.91
N ILE A 603 13.90 19.43 -10.67
CA ILE A 603 12.62 19.74 -10.05
C ILE A 603 12.82 20.96 -9.14
N PRO A 604 12.32 22.15 -9.53
CA PRO A 604 12.46 23.34 -8.71
C PRO A 604 11.81 23.14 -7.33
N TRP A 605 12.45 23.64 -6.26
CA TRP A 605 11.92 23.52 -4.89
C TRP A 605 10.52 24.10 -4.72
N SER A 606 10.17 25.09 -5.52
CA SER A 606 8.82 25.68 -5.55
C SER A 606 7.73 24.68 -5.97
N VAL A 607 8.07 23.63 -6.72
CA VAL A 607 7.13 22.55 -7.08
C VAL A 607 6.70 21.77 -5.82
N PHE A 608 7.64 21.52 -4.91
CA PHE A 608 7.41 20.91 -3.60
C PHE A 608 7.01 21.93 -2.53
N GLY A 609 6.84 23.21 -2.87
CA GLY A 609 6.56 24.25 -1.88
C GLY A 609 7.66 24.42 -0.82
N VAL A 610 8.92 24.10 -1.15
CA VAL A 610 10.10 24.31 -0.30
C VAL A 610 10.72 25.66 -0.65
N SER A 611 10.94 26.51 0.35
CA SER A 611 11.44 27.89 0.14
C SER A 611 12.87 28.13 0.63
N ASN A 612 13.40 27.25 1.49
CA ASN A 612 14.74 27.40 2.06
C ASN A 612 15.37 26.02 2.32
N PRO A 613 15.76 25.29 1.26
CA PRO A 613 16.44 24.01 1.42
C PRO A 613 17.80 24.24 2.10
N GLN A 614 18.17 23.37 3.03
CA GLN A 614 19.43 23.46 3.76
C GLN A 614 20.14 22.10 3.75
N SER A 615 21.47 22.12 3.76
CA SER A 615 22.28 20.93 4.04
C SER A 615 21.86 20.35 5.39
N GLY A 616 21.74 19.04 5.45
CA GLY A 616 21.18 18.26 6.56
C GLY A 616 19.66 18.11 6.55
N ALA A 617 18.91 18.81 5.70
CA ALA A 617 17.46 18.64 5.64
C ALA A 617 17.07 17.24 5.15
N ALA A 618 16.01 16.66 5.73
CA ALA A 618 15.45 15.39 5.31
C ALA A 618 13.99 15.53 4.87
N TYR A 619 13.64 14.78 3.84
CA TYR A 619 12.31 14.72 3.24
C TYR A 619 11.93 13.26 3.03
N GLY A 620 10.64 12.92 3.11
CA GLY A 620 10.23 11.60 2.62
C GLY A 620 10.38 11.59 1.10
N PHE A 621 10.89 10.49 0.55
CA PHE A 621 11.22 10.42 -0.87
C PHE A 621 11.13 9.01 -1.42
N ASN A 622 10.59 8.89 -2.62
CA ASN A 622 10.72 7.68 -3.41
C ASN A 622 10.79 8.02 -4.90
N LEU A 623 11.60 7.26 -5.64
CA LEU A 623 11.61 7.25 -7.09
C LEU A 623 11.08 5.91 -7.59
N SER A 624 10.19 5.97 -8.58
CA SER A 624 9.64 4.82 -9.27
C SER A 624 9.77 4.96 -10.78
N ILE A 625 9.77 3.83 -11.48
CA ILE A 625 9.84 3.77 -12.94
C ILE A 625 8.61 3.02 -13.43
N ASN A 626 7.86 3.65 -14.33
CA ASN A 626 6.74 3.07 -15.06
C ASN A 626 7.23 2.48 -16.38
N ASP A 627 6.56 1.40 -16.77
CA ASP A 627 6.87 0.56 -17.91
C ASP A 627 5.62 0.34 -18.77
N ASN A 628 5.77 0.43 -20.09
CA ASN A 628 4.75 0.09 -21.06
C ASN A 628 5.35 -0.43 -22.37
N ASP A 629 5.27 -1.73 -22.52
CA ASP A 629 5.61 -2.51 -23.70
C ASP A 629 4.43 -2.64 -24.68
N ALA A 630 3.20 -2.35 -24.23
CA ALA A 630 1.98 -2.55 -24.98
C ALA A 630 1.79 -1.54 -26.13
N ASP A 631 0.99 -1.95 -27.12
CA ASP A 631 0.63 -1.10 -28.26
C ASP A 631 -0.34 0.03 -27.90
N ASP A 632 -1.01 -0.06 -26.76
CA ASP A 632 -1.93 0.96 -26.24
C ASP A 632 -1.40 1.50 -24.89
N PRO A 633 -1.80 2.72 -24.47
CA PRO A 633 -1.45 3.24 -23.16
C PRO A 633 -1.84 2.27 -22.03
N ALA A 634 -0.84 1.82 -21.29
CA ALA A 634 -0.96 0.89 -20.17
C ALA A 634 0.17 1.14 -19.17
N GLN A 635 -0.03 0.72 -17.94
CA GLN A 635 1.06 0.57 -16.97
C GLN A 635 1.21 -0.93 -16.78
N GLU A 636 2.33 -1.48 -17.23
CA GLU A 636 2.58 -2.92 -17.20
C GLU A 636 3.38 -3.31 -15.98
N THR A 637 4.50 -2.62 -15.75
CA THR A 637 5.38 -2.80 -14.59
C THR A 637 5.62 -1.48 -13.88
N VAL A 638 5.82 -1.54 -12.56
CA VAL A 638 6.33 -0.40 -11.78
C VAL A 638 7.47 -0.86 -10.90
N LEU A 639 8.64 -0.25 -11.07
CA LEU A 639 9.79 -0.40 -10.17
C LEU A 639 9.80 0.71 -9.12
N SER A 640 10.35 0.43 -7.95
CA SER A 640 10.46 1.37 -6.83
C SER A 640 11.86 1.31 -6.19
N ALA A 641 12.36 2.48 -5.78
CA ALA A 641 13.60 2.61 -5.02
C ALA A 641 13.40 2.17 -3.57
N SER A 642 12.26 2.51 -2.96
CA SER A 642 11.83 1.96 -1.68
C SER A 642 11.25 0.55 -1.88
N PRO A 643 11.81 -0.47 -1.21
CA PRO A 643 11.26 -1.83 -1.21
C PRO A 643 10.00 -1.99 -0.37
N ALA A 644 9.70 -1.03 0.52
CA ALA A 644 8.52 -1.08 1.38
C ALA A 644 7.25 -0.59 0.66
N ARG A 645 7.40 0.07 -0.49
CA ARG A 645 6.28 0.61 -1.27
C ARG A 645 5.39 -0.52 -1.78
N THR A 646 4.12 -0.46 -1.43
CA THR A 646 3.07 -1.36 -1.90
C THR A 646 2.07 -0.65 -2.80
N ASP A 647 1.92 0.67 -2.65
CA ASP A 647 1.06 1.51 -3.49
C ASP A 647 1.61 2.93 -3.72
N HIS A 648 0.81 3.80 -4.34
CA HIS A 648 1.17 5.19 -4.63
C HIS A 648 0.68 6.22 -3.62
N LYS A 649 0.03 5.79 -2.53
CA LYS A 649 -0.69 6.69 -1.62
C LYS A 649 -0.28 6.55 -0.16
N THR A 650 0.76 5.80 0.13
CA THR A 650 1.18 5.53 1.51
C THR A 650 2.54 6.18 1.80
N PRO A 651 2.59 7.42 2.33
CA PRO A 651 3.84 8.13 2.66
C PRO A 651 4.78 7.37 3.59
N THR A 652 4.22 6.60 4.53
CA THR A 652 5.02 5.80 5.46
C THR A 652 5.84 4.69 4.81
N GLU A 653 5.59 4.37 3.55
CA GLU A 653 6.35 3.37 2.80
C GLU A 653 7.49 3.97 1.97
N TRP A 654 7.60 5.30 1.92
CA TRP A 654 8.67 5.99 1.19
C TRP A 654 9.97 5.99 2.00
N GLY A 655 11.10 6.16 1.32
CA GLY A 655 12.40 6.31 1.97
C GLY A 655 12.63 7.74 2.45
N THR A 656 13.87 8.07 2.78
CA THR A 656 14.27 9.43 3.16
C THR A 656 15.29 9.98 2.18
N LEU A 657 15.08 11.19 1.68
CA LEU A 657 16.10 11.97 0.97
C LEU A 657 16.76 12.93 1.94
N VAL A 658 18.09 12.87 2.04
CA VAL A 658 18.93 13.77 2.83
C VAL A 658 19.69 14.70 1.88
N LEU A 659 19.64 16.00 2.15
CA LEU A 659 20.43 16.99 1.42
C LEU A 659 21.82 17.10 2.04
N GLU A 660 22.88 16.76 1.33
CA GLU A 660 24.27 16.83 1.82
C GLU A 660 24.83 18.25 1.79
#